data_AF-A0AA47FKK4-F1
#
_entry.id   AF-A0AA47FKK4-F1
#
_cell.length_a   1.000
_cell.length_b   1.000
_cell.length_c   1.000
_cell.angle_alpha   90.00
_cell.angle_beta   90.00
_cell.angle_gamma   90.00
#
_symmetry.space_group_name_H-M   'P 1'
#
loop_
_entity.id
_entity.type
_entity.pdbx_description
1 polymer ?
#
loop_
_entity_poly.entity_id
_entity_poly.type
_entity_poly.pdbx_seq_one_letter_code
_entity_poly.pdbx_strand_id
1 'polypeptide(L)'
;MKVPRPRVRTVYRAVGLAALAPLLLSGLVPVAVAAPEVGDPGGSGSSSGHGAGSAGQADSPAPVQILDLTTSGGQATDIAQSGLDDARPDAGKGASNDSRPDAGAGTSDDPPHGSEASTPSAKGASAPGGGNRVSALPALATGGRVPSVLPAATDPQADAALLTDPLQVDRFLVAGFTWAGGADLPEGVRIYLRVRENGTWSPWYLNEAADSGRDDRETTAGTGEFVTGGADAVQASVVGSSLPAGLKLVLVPSQPQGEEVLDSGDVSTTEAAPTPVVEEVAAWQPGSGRAGTSGSIGGPAVPSAPEPGTPLTASAVSTTTALSPSTVPATVSATVPAAVPVSVPAAVPIGTTANGLPVPVTTRAEWGANASYMSWDPDYESAGHVVVHHTAGTNNYSAGQSASIVRGIYYYHAVTLDWGDIGYNFLIDKYGTVFEGRSGSVAAPAGEMSVGAHARGVNTGTMGLSMMGDYSSVSPSDAQLSSVGRMAGWFLKRAGIADANGRAGLHVWTTERYQAGSTISMPRILGHRDVGYTTCPGNVGYSKLGTIRTIAQTQIDGGSESSTAPGAVTLRGAILTAWTAAGGERSKVGLPTTSEIASSKGGVYQRFEHGVAYWTRATGAQFVAEPVLSAWGGYWYEKGSMGYPRSGVVSGPGGSFRQSFEGGVAYWRSGGKASFVRGGILTAWTAAGGERSKVGLPVGYEVRQADGTVTQAFEKGQISVSPTGTATIR
;
A
#
# COMPACT_ATOMS: atom_id res chain seq x y z
N MET A 1 -36.85 -35.52 -23.25
CA MET A 1 -36.59 -36.85 -22.65
C MET A 1 -35.23 -36.78 -21.95
N LYS A 2 -35.23 -36.80 -20.61
CA LYS A 2 -34.03 -36.87 -19.78
C LYS A 2 -33.59 -38.33 -19.66
N VAL A 3 -32.32 -38.62 -19.88
CA VAL A 3 -31.67 -39.87 -19.48
C VAL A 3 -30.50 -39.51 -18.55
N PRO A 4 -30.49 -39.95 -17.28
CA PRO A 4 -29.36 -39.72 -16.38
C PRO A 4 -28.34 -40.85 -16.51
N ARG A 5 -27.04 -40.54 -16.43
CA ARG A 5 -25.97 -41.51 -16.19
C ARG A 5 -25.42 -41.34 -14.77
N PRO A 6 -25.06 -42.43 -14.06
CA PRO A 6 -24.83 -42.42 -12.63
C PRO A 6 -23.39 -41.99 -12.27
N ARG A 7 -23.24 -41.20 -11.20
CA ARG A 7 -21.96 -40.97 -10.53
C ARG A 7 -21.80 -42.02 -9.43
N VAL A 8 -20.74 -42.83 -9.53
CA VAL A 8 -20.33 -43.79 -8.50
C VAL A 8 -19.61 -43.00 -7.40
N ARG A 9 -20.19 -42.99 -6.19
CA ARG A 9 -19.53 -42.52 -4.96
C ARG A 9 -18.83 -43.71 -4.32
N THR A 10 -17.51 -43.70 -4.25
CA THR A 10 -16.75 -44.63 -3.41
C THR A 10 -16.73 -44.09 -1.98
N VAL A 11 -17.47 -44.75 -1.10
CA VAL A 11 -17.46 -44.51 0.35
C VAL A 11 -16.53 -45.53 0.97
N TYR A 12 -15.44 -45.11 1.61
CA TYR A 12 -14.72 -45.96 2.56
C TYR A 12 -15.12 -45.58 3.98
N ARG A 13 -15.93 -46.45 4.61
CA ARG A 13 -16.07 -46.55 6.07
C ARG A 13 -15.37 -47.82 6.51
N ALA A 14 -14.46 -47.72 7.47
CA ALA A 14 -14.05 -48.83 8.31
C ALA A 14 -13.93 -48.36 9.77
N VAL A 15 -14.95 -48.69 10.55
CA VAL A 15 -14.90 -48.92 12.01
C VAL A 15 -14.32 -50.33 12.18
N GLY A 16 -13.46 -50.72 13.10
CA GLY A 16 -12.79 -50.18 14.28
C GLY A 16 -12.18 -51.39 15.01
N LEU A 17 -11.19 -51.23 15.90
CA LEU A 17 -10.95 -52.23 16.95
C LEU A 17 -10.19 -51.61 18.14
N ALA A 18 -10.63 -52.01 19.33
CA ALA A 18 -10.33 -51.40 20.61
C ALA A 18 -9.11 -51.99 21.33
N ALA A 19 -8.62 -51.19 22.30
CA ALA A 19 -7.95 -51.54 23.55
C ALA A 19 -6.52 -52.12 23.51
N LEU A 20 -5.57 -51.36 24.10
CA LEU A 20 -4.83 -51.74 25.30
C LEU A 20 -3.89 -50.59 25.74
N ALA A 21 -4.14 -50.05 26.94
CA ALA A 21 -3.13 -49.34 27.75
C ALA A 21 -2.50 -50.36 28.73
N PRO A 22 -1.27 -50.15 29.23
CA PRO A 22 -1.12 -49.32 30.45
C PRO A 22 0.17 -48.48 30.58
N LEU A 23 0.04 -47.41 31.39
CA LEU A 23 0.99 -46.82 32.36
C LEU A 23 2.48 -46.61 31.99
N LEU A 24 2.91 -45.34 32.01
CA LEU A 24 3.86 -44.83 33.01
C LEU A 24 3.83 -43.29 33.09
N LEU A 25 4.19 -42.81 34.27
CA LEU A 25 3.80 -41.55 34.92
C LEU A 25 4.93 -40.49 34.87
N SER A 26 4.52 -39.22 34.94
CA SER A 26 5.13 -38.13 35.76
C SER A 26 5.98 -37.00 35.11
N GLY A 27 5.51 -35.77 35.39
CA GLY A 27 6.26 -34.50 35.53
C GLY A 27 6.07 -33.53 34.37
N LEU A 28 5.58 -32.29 34.47
CA LEU A 28 5.41 -31.32 35.57
C LEU A 28 4.30 -30.30 35.20
N VAL A 29 3.69 -29.71 36.22
CA VAL A 29 2.50 -28.84 36.28
C VAL A 29 2.78 -27.39 35.80
N PRO A 30 1.80 -26.67 35.22
CA PRO A 30 1.87 -25.21 34.99
C PRO A 30 1.51 -24.44 36.27
N VAL A 31 2.31 -23.44 36.63
CA VAL A 31 2.05 -22.56 37.78
C VAL A 31 1.00 -21.51 37.37
N ALA A 32 -0.19 -21.63 37.98
CA ALA A 32 -1.13 -20.53 38.14
C ALA A 32 -0.74 -19.71 39.37
N VAL A 33 -0.73 -18.39 39.27
CA VAL A 33 -0.62 -17.48 40.43
C VAL A 33 -1.97 -16.82 40.65
N ALA A 34 -2.50 -17.04 41.84
CA ALA A 34 -3.76 -16.52 42.34
C ALA A 34 -3.65 -15.06 42.80
N ALA A 35 -4.77 -14.35 42.68
CA ALA A 35 -5.02 -13.05 43.32
C ALA A 35 -5.28 -13.18 44.83
N PRO A 36 -5.22 -12.07 45.58
CA PRO A 36 -6.06 -11.89 46.75
C PRO A 36 -6.95 -10.63 46.67
N GLU A 37 -8.24 -10.83 46.91
CA GLU A 37 -9.25 -9.86 47.38
C GLU A 37 -9.06 -9.72 48.92
N VAL A 38 -9.24 -8.61 49.65
CA VAL A 38 -10.38 -7.70 49.82
C VAL A 38 -9.91 -6.45 50.58
N GLY A 39 -10.46 -5.27 50.29
CA GLY A 39 -10.49 -4.14 51.23
C GLY A 39 -10.83 -2.78 50.61
N ASP A 40 -12.13 -2.50 50.42
CA ASP A 40 -12.70 -1.14 50.22
C ASP A 40 -13.09 -0.55 51.60
N PRO A 41 -13.08 0.78 51.85
CA PRO A 41 -14.10 1.67 51.28
C PRO A 41 -13.62 3.07 50.85
N GLY A 42 -14.07 3.51 49.66
CA GLY A 42 -14.81 4.78 49.54
C GLY A 42 -14.23 5.88 48.64
N GLY A 43 -15.06 6.37 47.70
CA GLY A 43 -15.11 7.79 47.35
C GLY A 43 -14.89 8.19 45.88
N SER A 44 -15.99 8.21 45.12
CA SER A 44 -16.36 9.18 44.06
C SER A 44 -15.41 9.53 42.90
N GLY A 45 -15.88 9.29 41.66
CA GLY A 45 -15.57 10.12 40.48
C GLY A 45 -15.15 9.34 39.23
N SER A 46 -16.13 8.87 38.44
CA SER A 46 -15.87 8.34 37.09
C SER A 46 -15.65 9.48 36.08
N SER A 47 -14.49 9.48 35.44
CA SER A 47 -14.28 10.06 34.11
C SER A 47 -13.23 9.22 33.38
N SER A 48 -13.66 8.37 32.44
CA SER A 48 -12.78 7.58 31.58
C SER A 48 -12.19 8.46 30.48
N GLY A 49 -11.02 9.02 30.76
CA GLY A 49 -10.20 9.73 29.76
C GLY A 49 -9.54 8.75 28.80
N HIS A 50 -9.79 8.93 27.50
CA HIS A 50 -9.05 8.29 26.43
C HIS A 50 -7.65 8.94 26.39
N GLY A 51 -6.71 8.28 27.03
CA GLY A 51 -5.31 8.70 27.10
C GLY A 51 -4.52 8.20 25.89
N ALA A 52 -3.89 9.12 25.18
CA ALA A 52 -2.95 8.87 24.09
C ALA A 52 -1.91 7.80 24.47
N GLY A 53 -1.97 6.65 23.78
CA GLY A 53 -1.14 5.48 24.02
C GLY A 53 0.16 5.47 23.21
N SER A 54 1.25 5.44 23.96
CA SER A 54 2.66 5.28 23.59
C SER A 54 2.96 4.25 22.48
N ALA A 55 3.84 4.63 21.55
CA ALA A 55 4.48 3.72 20.62
C ALA A 55 5.46 2.79 21.34
N GLY A 56 5.05 1.55 21.57
CA GLY A 56 5.87 0.50 22.19
C GLY A 56 5.10 -0.71 22.70
N GLN A 57 3.79 -0.82 22.45
CA GLN A 57 3.04 -2.03 22.75
C GLN A 57 3.37 -3.06 21.68
N ALA A 58 3.84 -4.24 22.06
CA ALA A 58 3.71 -5.40 21.19
C ALA A 58 2.23 -5.47 20.79
N ASP A 59 1.92 -5.35 19.50
CA ASP A 59 0.55 -5.24 18.99
C ASP A 59 -0.28 -6.38 19.57
N SER A 60 -1.04 -6.06 20.61
CA SER A 60 -1.91 -7.01 21.27
C SER A 60 -3.14 -7.20 20.37
N PRO A 61 -3.81 -8.35 20.43
CA PRO A 61 -5.08 -8.52 19.73
C PRO A 61 -6.02 -7.36 20.06
N ALA A 62 -6.65 -6.80 19.03
CA ALA A 62 -7.53 -5.64 19.12
C ALA A 62 -8.81 -5.89 18.29
N PRO A 63 -9.95 -5.32 18.69
CA PRO A 63 -11.19 -5.48 17.95
C PRO A 63 -11.12 -4.84 16.57
N VAL A 64 -11.83 -5.43 15.61
CA VAL A 64 -12.13 -4.77 14.34
C VAL A 64 -13.18 -3.71 14.59
N GLN A 65 -12.89 -2.47 14.24
CA GLN A 65 -13.82 -1.35 14.43
C GLN A 65 -14.77 -1.28 13.22
N ILE A 66 -16.07 -1.15 13.49
CA ILE A 66 -17.13 -1.07 12.48
C ILE A 66 -17.90 0.22 12.68
N LEU A 67 -17.97 1.05 11.64
CA LEU A 67 -18.80 2.24 11.63
C LEU A 67 -20.01 1.98 10.72
N ASP A 68 -21.20 1.99 11.31
CA ASP A 68 -22.44 1.88 10.55
C ASP A 68 -22.74 3.23 9.89
N LEU A 69 -22.60 3.30 8.57
CA LEU A 69 -22.77 4.53 7.80
C LEU A 69 -24.21 4.71 7.32
N THR A 70 -24.92 3.61 7.05
CA THR A 70 -26.35 3.64 6.77
C THR A 70 -27.10 2.53 7.50
N THR A 71 -28.34 2.82 7.84
CA THR A 71 -29.29 1.84 8.39
C THR A 71 -29.65 0.76 7.36
N SER A 72 -30.30 -0.31 7.79
CA SER A 72 -30.85 -1.35 6.89
C SER A 72 -31.86 -0.82 5.87
N GLY A 73 -32.42 0.38 6.08
CA GLY A 73 -33.28 1.08 5.13
C GLY A 73 -32.55 2.07 4.21
N GLY A 74 -31.22 2.15 4.26
CA GLY A 74 -30.41 3.06 3.43
C GLY A 74 -30.42 4.53 3.88
N GLN A 75 -30.89 4.81 5.10
CA GLN A 75 -30.78 6.16 5.70
C GLN A 75 -29.41 6.32 6.35
N ALA A 76 -28.74 7.45 6.13
CA ALA A 76 -27.47 7.76 6.77
C ALA A 76 -27.64 7.88 8.30
N THR A 77 -26.63 7.42 9.03
CA THR A 77 -26.54 7.52 10.50
C THR A 77 -25.96 8.87 10.93
N ASP A 78 -26.02 9.18 12.24
CA ASP A 78 -25.48 10.44 12.78
C ASP A 78 -23.98 10.61 12.48
N ILE A 79 -23.20 9.54 12.68
CA ILE A 79 -21.75 9.51 12.36
C ILE A 79 -21.47 9.75 10.87
N ALA A 80 -22.40 9.36 10.00
CA ALA A 80 -22.28 9.45 8.55
C ALA A 80 -22.70 10.80 7.98
N GLN A 81 -23.41 11.61 8.78
CA GLN A 81 -23.81 12.98 8.43
C GLN A 81 -22.96 14.03 9.12
N SER A 82 -22.12 13.65 10.08
CA SER A 82 -21.48 14.59 10.99
C SER A 82 -20.57 15.62 10.28
N GLY A 83 -19.98 15.25 9.14
CA GLY A 83 -19.15 16.16 8.32
C GLY A 83 -19.90 16.94 7.24
N LEU A 84 -21.20 16.70 7.03
CA LEU A 84 -21.97 17.39 5.98
C LEU A 84 -22.23 18.87 6.31
N ASP A 85 -22.39 19.20 7.60
CA ASP A 85 -22.70 20.56 8.06
C ASP A 85 -21.52 21.51 7.84
N ASP A 86 -20.29 21.02 8.02
CA ASP A 86 -19.06 21.78 7.76
C ASP A 86 -18.74 21.93 6.26
N ALA A 87 -19.19 20.99 5.44
CA ALA A 87 -18.95 20.98 3.99
C ALA A 87 -19.93 21.86 3.20
N ARG A 88 -21.12 22.15 3.76
CA ARG A 88 -22.15 23.01 3.15
C ARG A 88 -22.32 24.29 3.98
N PRO A 89 -21.53 25.35 3.74
CA PRO A 89 -21.78 26.62 4.39
C PRO A 89 -23.19 27.11 4.01
N ASP A 90 -24.02 27.32 5.04
CA ASP A 90 -25.41 27.81 4.98
C ASP A 90 -25.70 28.69 3.74
N ALA A 91 -26.45 28.13 2.80
CA ALA A 91 -27.28 28.92 1.90
C ALA A 91 -28.48 29.45 2.70
N GLY A 92 -28.26 30.44 3.58
CA GLY A 92 -29.35 31.21 4.19
C GLY A 92 -29.25 31.46 5.70
N LYS A 93 -28.28 32.24 6.15
CA LYS A 93 -28.45 33.12 7.32
C LYS A 93 -28.25 34.58 6.91
N GLY A 94 -29.27 35.12 6.25
CA GLY A 94 -29.48 36.55 6.15
C GLY A 94 -30.29 37.04 7.36
N ALA A 95 -29.61 37.79 8.24
CA ALA A 95 -30.17 38.77 9.19
C ALA A 95 -31.41 38.36 10.02
N SER A 96 -31.18 37.87 11.24
CA SER A 96 -32.15 38.04 12.33
C SER A 96 -31.95 39.43 12.94
N ASN A 97 -32.87 40.34 12.64
CA ASN A 97 -32.99 41.65 13.28
C ASN A 97 -33.38 41.49 14.75
N ASP A 98 -32.65 42.21 15.62
CA ASP A 98 -33.01 42.45 17.01
C ASP A 98 -34.36 43.15 17.13
N SER A 99 -35.11 42.72 18.14
CA SER A 99 -36.43 43.25 18.49
C SER A 99 -36.34 44.60 19.20
N ARG A 100 -37.20 45.54 18.81
CA ARG A 100 -37.71 46.59 19.71
C ARG A 100 -39.18 46.89 19.38
N PRO A 101 -40.09 46.98 20.38
CA PRO A 101 -41.52 47.14 20.14
C PRO A 101 -41.94 48.62 20.18
N ASP A 102 -42.90 49.02 19.35
CA ASP A 102 -44.17 49.62 19.81
C ASP A 102 -45.15 50.02 18.69
N ALA A 103 -46.42 49.70 18.96
CA ALA A 103 -47.68 50.39 18.65
C ALA A 103 -48.10 50.79 17.21
N GLY A 104 -49.29 50.31 16.82
CA GLY A 104 -50.35 51.22 16.32
C GLY A 104 -51.12 50.85 15.04
N ALA A 105 -52.23 50.10 15.22
CA ALA A 105 -53.56 50.27 14.60
C ALA A 105 -53.79 50.30 13.06
N GLY A 106 -54.79 49.52 12.61
CA GLY A 106 -55.86 50.03 11.73
C GLY A 106 -56.14 49.37 10.36
N THR A 107 -56.94 48.27 10.38
CA THR A 107 -58.13 47.94 9.54
C THR A 107 -58.21 48.03 7.99
N SER A 108 -58.95 47.05 7.42
CA SER A 108 -59.77 46.99 6.17
C SER A 108 -59.04 47.02 4.79
N ASP A 109 -59.40 46.33 3.70
CA ASP A 109 -60.47 45.39 3.31
C ASP A 109 -60.09 44.74 1.93
N ASP A 110 -60.53 43.49 1.70
CA ASP A 110 -61.00 42.83 0.44
C ASP A 110 -60.10 42.54 -0.84
N PRO A 111 -60.51 41.58 -1.74
CA PRO A 111 -59.65 40.62 -2.45
C PRO A 111 -59.72 40.73 -4.03
N PRO A 112 -59.14 39.80 -4.84
CA PRO A 112 -58.68 40.09 -6.20
C PRO A 112 -59.53 39.53 -7.38
N HIS A 113 -59.37 40.16 -8.56
CA HIS A 113 -59.70 39.68 -9.92
C HIS A 113 -58.76 40.44 -10.89
N GLY A 114 -58.21 39.95 -12.01
CA GLY A 114 -58.22 38.68 -12.75
C GLY A 114 -57.54 38.88 -14.13
N SER A 115 -57.15 37.77 -14.81
CA SER A 115 -56.99 37.55 -16.28
C SER A 115 -56.04 38.44 -17.11
N GLU A 116 -55.37 38.05 -18.19
CA GLU A 116 -55.04 36.81 -18.94
C GLU A 116 -54.14 37.23 -20.15
N ALA A 117 -53.65 36.23 -20.90
CA ALA A 117 -53.26 36.24 -22.33
C ALA A 117 -51.86 36.76 -22.72
N SER A 118 -51.18 36.28 -23.78
CA SER A 118 -51.25 35.11 -24.67
C SER A 118 -49.98 35.13 -25.54
N THR A 119 -49.58 33.98 -26.09
CA THR A 119 -48.50 33.78 -27.09
C THR A 119 -48.94 34.19 -28.51
N PRO A 120 -48.03 34.26 -29.53
CA PRO A 120 -47.78 33.09 -30.40
C PRO A 120 -46.37 32.97 -31.07
N SER A 121 -46.16 31.84 -31.76
CA SER A 121 -44.98 31.32 -32.49
C SER A 121 -44.88 31.68 -33.99
N ALA A 122 -43.69 31.47 -34.60
CA ALA A 122 -43.38 30.78 -35.91
C ALA A 122 -42.11 31.38 -36.59
N LYS A 123 -41.41 30.82 -37.62
CA LYS A 123 -40.81 29.51 -37.99
C LYS A 123 -40.01 29.71 -39.32
N GLY A 124 -38.83 29.07 -39.49
CA GLY A 124 -38.15 28.70 -40.78
C GLY A 124 -37.21 29.75 -41.46
N ALA A 125 -36.24 29.45 -42.34
CA ALA A 125 -35.50 28.26 -42.81
C ALA A 125 -34.33 28.70 -43.76
N SER A 126 -33.33 27.82 -43.99
CA SER A 126 -32.47 27.64 -45.20
C SER A 126 -31.10 28.40 -45.39
N ALA A 127 -30.08 27.62 -45.82
CA ALA A 127 -28.73 27.98 -46.35
C ALA A 127 -28.72 27.98 -47.92
N PRO A 128 -27.64 28.30 -48.73
CA PRO A 128 -26.29 27.65 -48.74
C PRO A 128 -25.06 28.45 -49.32
N GLY A 129 -23.86 27.80 -49.38
CA GLY A 129 -22.66 28.13 -50.21
C GLY A 129 -21.47 28.76 -49.43
N GLY A 130 -20.18 28.44 -49.57
CA GLY A 130 -19.35 27.68 -50.51
C GLY A 130 -18.07 28.50 -50.82
N GLY A 131 -16.87 28.11 -50.35
CA GLY A 131 -15.59 28.73 -50.79
C GLY A 131 -14.38 28.62 -49.85
N ASN A 132 -13.34 27.91 -50.31
CA ASN A 132 -11.99 27.85 -49.74
C ASN A 132 -11.24 29.20 -49.88
N ARG A 133 -10.52 29.66 -48.84
CA ARG A 133 -9.22 30.35 -48.95
C ARG A 133 -8.50 30.47 -47.61
N VAL A 134 -7.24 30.07 -47.62
CA VAL A 134 -6.23 30.23 -46.57
C VAL A 134 -5.72 31.67 -46.61
N SER A 135 -5.67 32.35 -45.46
CA SER A 135 -4.78 33.50 -45.20
C SER A 135 -4.64 33.72 -43.69
N ALA A 136 -3.40 33.88 -43.25
CA ALA A 136 -2.98 33.98 -41.86
C ALA A 136 -2.98 35.44 -41.33
N LEU A 137 -2.97 35.53 -39.98
CA LEU A 137 -2.60 36.64 -39.08
C LEU A 137 -3.73 37.64 -38.69
N PRO A 138 -3.68 38.32 -37.51
CA PRO A 138 -2.94 38.10 -36.26
C PRO A 138 -3.84 38.10 -34.99
N ALA A 139 -3.23 37.89 -33.82
CA ALA A 139 -3.86 37.91 -32.50
C ALA A 139 -4.46 39.29 -32.11
N LEU A 140 -5.70 39.30 -31.61
CA LEU A 140 -6.11 40.15 -30.48
C LEU A 140 -7.40 39.63 -29.82
N ALA A 141 -7.40 39.69 -28.49
CA ALA A 141 -8.37 39.12 -27.55
C ALA A 141 -9.80 39.70 -27.67
N THR A 142 -10.81 38.87 -27.43
CA THR A 142 -12.03 39.20 -26.67
C THR A 142 -12.75 37.92 -26.27
N GLY A 143 -13.33 37.93 -25.07
CA GLY A 143 -13.84 36.76 -24.37
C GLY A 143 -15.00 36.03 -25.05
N GLY A 144 -14.93 34.71 -24.97
CA GLY A 144 -16.05 33.80 -25.13
C GLY A 144 -15.71 32.52 -24.39
N ARG A 145 -16.37 32.27 -23.24
CA ARG A 145 -16.34 30.95 -22.60
C ARG A 145 -16.89 29.96 -23.61
N VAL A 146 -16.03 29.11 -24.16
CA VAL A 146 -16.47 27.84 -24.73
C VAL A 146 -16.79 26.95 -23.52
N PRO A 147 -18.03 26.47 -23.34
CA PRO A 147 -18.31 25.52 -22.27
C PRO A 147 -17.64 24.19 -22.65
N SER A 148 -16.43 23.97 -22.16
CA SER A 148 -15.91 22.61 -22.01
C SER A 148 -16.72 21.95 -20.92
N VAL A 149 -17.78 21.23 -21.29
CA VAL A 149 -18.46 20.28 -20.40
C VAL A 149 -17.60 19.01 -20.38
N LEU A 150 -16.45 19.09 -19.72
CA LEU A 150 -15.98 17.94 -18.96
C LEU A 150 -16.92 17.86 -17.76
N PRO A 151 -17.36 16.67 -17.30
CA PRO A 151 -17.90 16.56 -15.95
C PRO A 151 -16.87 17.23 -15.03
N ALA A 152 -17.31 18.14 -14.17
CA ALA A 152 -16.44 18.58 -13.09
C ALA A 152 -15.92 17.31 -12.39
N ALA A 153 -14.61 17.25 -12.13
CA ALA A 153 -14.05 16.15 -11.33
C ALA A 153 -14.85 16.08 -10.03
N THR A 154 -15.27 14.88 -9.62
CA THR A 154 -16.08 14.71 -8.42
C THR A 154 -15.30 15.27 -7.24
N ASP A 155 -15.92 16.12 -6.44
CA ASP A 155 -15.37 16.55 -5.16
C ASP A 155 -16.01 15.71 -4.04
N PRO A 156 -15.29 14.74 -3.45
CA PRO A 156 -15.81 13.88 -2.40
C PRO A 156 -16.31 14.64 -1.17
N GLN A 157 -15.93 15.89 -0.95
CA GLN A 157 -16.48 16.67 0.17
C GLN A 157 -17.68 17.49 -0.27
N ALA A 158 -17.57 18.23 -1.37
CA ALA A 158 -18.64 19.13 -1.80
C ALA A 158 -19.86 18.39 -2.38
N ASP A 159 -19.63 17.27 -3.07
CA ASP A 159 -20.68 16.49 -3.75
C ASP A 159 -21.24 15.35 -2.86
N ALA A 160 -20.81 15.28 -1.61
CA ALA A 160 -21.19 14.21 -0.69
C ALA A 160 -22.71 14.20 -0.40
N ALA A 161 -23.29 13.01 -0.50
CA ALA A 161 -24.58 12.68 0.11
C ALA A 161 -24.40 12.10 1.52
N LEU A 162 -23.21 11.59 1.82
CA LEU A 162 -22.77 11.10 3.12
C LEU A 162 -21.33 11.56 3.31
N LEU A 163 -21.04 12.20 4.44
CA LEU A 163 -19.70 12.64 4.80
C LEU A 163 -19.54 12.53 6.31
N THR A 164 -18.61 11.69 6.76
CA THR A 164 -18.23 11.67 8.17
C THR A 164 -17.40 12.90 8.49
N ASP A 165 -17.36 13.30 9.75
CA ASP A 165 -16.24 14.10 10.26
C ASP A 165 -14.91 13.37 10.02
N PRO A 166 -13.77 14.05 10.12
CA PRO A 166 -12.49 13.37 10.26
C PRO A 166 -12.44 12.72 11.65
N LEU A 167 -12.62 11.40 11.70
CA LEU A 167 -12.76 10.62 12.92
C LEU A 167 -11.41 10.06 13.36
N GLN A 168 -11.04 10.30 14.62
CA GLN A 168 -9.93 9.59 15.26
C GLN A 168 -10.40 8.20 15.68
N VAL A 169 -9.61 7.18 15.33
CA VAL A 169 -9.93 5.76 15.52
C VAL A 169 -8.69 5.03 16.01
N ASP A 170 -8.88 3.81 16.53
CA ASP A 170 -7.74 2.96 16.84
C ASP A 170 -6.98 2.55 15.57
N ARG A 171 -5.69 2.27 15.73
CA ARG A 171 -4.78 2.03 14.61
C ARG A 171 -5.22 0.83 13.78
N PHE A 172 -5.40 1.05 12.48
CA PHE A 172 -5.79 -0.01 11.53
C PHE A 172 -4.82 -0.10 10.35
N LEU A 173 -4.69 -1.31 9.77
CA LEU A 173 -3.83 -1.59 8.61
C LEU A 173 -4.61 -1.88 7.34
N VAL A 174 -5.85 -2.35 7.47
CA VAL A 174 -6.74 -2.64 6.35
C VAL A 174 -8.08 -1.98 6.61
N ALA A 175 -8.65 -1.33 5.60
CA ALA A 175 -10.00 -0.83 5.62
C ALA A 175 -10.78 -1.34 4.41
N GLY A 176 -12.10 -1.31 4.50
CA GLY A 176 -12.99 -1.57 3.39
C GLY A 176 -14.44 -1.31 3.76
N PHE A 177 -15.32 -1.32 2.78
CA PHE A 177 -16.74 -1.09 2.99
C PHE A 177 -17.54 -2.34 2.69
N THR A 178 -18.66 -2.52 3.39
CA THR A 178 -19.65 -3.57 3.09
C THR A 178 -21.05 -2.98 3.02
N TRP A 179 -21.96 -3.63 2.30
CA TRP A 179 -23.38 -3.24 2.28
C TRP A 179 -24.30 -4.46 2.13
N ALA A 180 -25.58 -4.26 2.42
CA ALA A 180 -26.60 -5.24 2.17
C ALA A 180 -27.08 -5.18 0.70
N GLY A 181 -27.31 -6.35 0.09
CA GLY A 181 -27.84 -6.47 -1.26
C GLY A 181 -26.86 -7.11 -2.24
N GLY A 182 -26.95 -6.71 -3.50
CA GLY A 182 -26.12 -7.24 -4.58
C GLY A 182 -24.67 -6.76 -4.49
N ALA A 183 -23.78 -7.44 -5.23
CA ALA A 183 -22.35 -7.16 -5.30
C ALA A 183 -22.02 -5.77 -5.87
N ASP A 184 -22.95 -5.16 -6.60
CA ASP A 184 -22.78 -3.87 -7.24
C ASP A 184 -23.32 -2.73 -6.36
N LEU A 185 -22.62 -1.58 -6.43
CA LEU A 185 -23.17 -0.33 -5.92
C LEU A 185 -24.30 0.17 -6.84
N PRO A 186 -25.28 0.93 -6.31
CA PRO A 186 -26.27 1.60 -7.14
C PRO A 186 -25.60 2.50 -8.19
N GLU A 187 -26.22 2.63 -9.36
CA GLU A 187 -25.66 3.44 -10.47
C GLU A 187 -25.35 4.87 -10.02
N GLY A 188 -24.13 5.33 -10.32
CA GLY A 188 -23.66 6.67 -9.97
C GLY A 188 -23.18 6.85 -8.53
N VAL A 189 -23.24 5.80 -7.69
CA VAL A 189 -22.68 5.84 -6.33
C VAL A 189 -21.17 5.61 -6.38
N ARG A 190 -20.43 6.45 -5.65
CA ARG A 190 -18.98 6.34 -5.46
C ARG A 190 -18.64 6.49 -3.99
N ILE A 191 -17.80 5.60 -3.49
CA ILE A 191 -17.35 5.61 -2.10
C ILE A 191 -15.90 6.08 -2.08
N TYR A 192 -15.60 7.08 -1.27
CA TYR A 192 -14.26 7.62 -1.09
C TYR A 192 -13.80 7.46 0.35
N LEU A 193 -12.51 7.20 0.51
CA LEU A 193 -11.83 7.11 1.80
C LEU A 193 -10.59 7.97 1.78
N ARG A 194 -10.34 8.70 2.87
CA ARG A 194 -9.01 9.21 3.18
C ARG A 194 -8.65 8.86 4.62
N VAL A 195 -7.36 8.72 4.87
CA VAL A 195 -6.85 8.26 6.16
C VAL A 195 -5.74 9.18 6.64
N ARG A 196 -5.53 9.24 7.95
CA ARG A 196 -4.41 9.96 8.55
C ARG A 196 -3.34 8.99 9.01
N GLU A 197 -2.12 9.23 8.59
CA GLU A 197 -0.95 8.46 8.99
C GLU A 197 0.14 9.41 9.46
N ASN A 198 0.68 9.18 10.65
CA ASN A 198 1.74 10.02 11.23
C ASN A 198 1.36 11.51 11.23
N GLY A 199 0.09 11.82 11.55
CA GLY A 199 -0.44 13.19 11.59
C GLY A 199 -0.72 13.82 10.22
N THR A 200 -0.54 13.10 9.11
CA THR A 200 -0.77 13.62 7.74
C THR A 200 -1.96 12.91 7.10
N TRP A 201 -2.91 13.68 6.60
CA TRP A 201 -4.04 13.16 5.83
C TRP A 201 -3.63 12.80 4.40
N SER A 202 -4.09 11.65 3.94
CA SER A 202 -3.93 11.23 2.56
C SER A 202 -4.83 12.03 1.61
N PRO A 203 -4.57 11.97 0.30
CA PRO A 203 -5.59 12.24 -0.71
C PRO A 203 -6.85 11.38 -0.48
N TRP A 204 -7.95 11.77 -1.12
CA TRP A 204 -9.13 10.92 -1.25
C TRP A 204 -8.87 9.81 -2.27
N TYR A 205 -9.19 8.56 -1.90
CA TYR A 205 -9.13 7.40 -2.79
C TYR A 205 -10.52 6.90 -3.08
N LEU A 206 -10.81 6.64 -4.36
CA LEU A 206 -12.00 5.91 -4.76
C LEU A 206 -11.87 4.46 -4.31
N ASN A 207 -12.88 3.94 -3.61
CA ASN A 207 -12.98 2.54 -3.20
C ASN A 207 -14.02 1.87 -4.08
N GLU A 208 -13.56 1.04 -5.01
CA GLU A 208 -14.42 0.33 -5.96
C GLU A 208 -15.09 -0.87 -5.31
N ALA A 209 -16.30 -1.18 -5.78
CA ALA A 209 -16.93 -2.46 -5.46
C ALA A 209 -16.00 -3.61 -5.87
N ALA A 210 -15.94 -4.65 -5.05
CA ALA A 210 -15.10 -5.79 -5.31
C ALA A 210 -15.64 -6.58 -6.51
N ASP A 211 -14.90 -6.56 -7.62
CA ASP A 211 -15.09 -7.48 -8.77
C ASP A 211 -14.49 -8.89 -8.49
N SER A 212 -14.46 -9.24 -7.21
CA SER A 212 -13.82 -10.39 -6.60
C SER A 212 -14.82 -11.05 -5.67
N GLY A 213 -14.73 -12.36 -5.53
CA GLY A 213 -15.66 -13.13 -4.72
C GLY A 213 -15.70 -14.58 -5.12
N ARG A 214 -16.46 -15.36 -4.35
CA ARG A 214 -16.67 -16.78 -4.61
C ARG A 214 -17.57 -16.98 -5.83
N ASP A 215 -17.27 -18.03 -6.60
CA ASP A 215 -18.10 -18.43 -7.74
C ASP A 215 -19.22 -19.39 -7.34
N ASP A 216 -19.09 -20.06 -6.18
CA ASP A 216 -19.98 -21.15 -5.74
C ASP A 216 -21.11 -20.69 -4.80
N ARG A 217 -21.03 -19.47 -4.28
CA ARG A 217 -22.04 -18.88 -3.40
C ARG A 217 -21.99 -17.35 -3.43
N GLU A 218 -23.12 -16.74 -3.08
CA GLU A 218 -23.14 -15.32 -2.74
C GLU A 218 -22.46 -15.08 -1.39
N THR A 219 -21.79 -13.94 -1.29
CA THR A 219 -21.02 -13.51 -0.12
C THR A 219 -21.38 -12.06 0.19
N THR A 220 -20.92 -11.54 1.32
CA THR A 220 -21.17 -10.13 1.68
C THR A 220 -20.62 -9.20 0.60
N ALA A 221 -21.45 -8.28 0.11
CA ALA A 221 -21.03 -7.28 -0.85
C ALA A 221 -20.13 -6.24 -0.19
N GLY A 222 -19.08 -5.81 -0.88
CA GLY A 222 -18.11 -4.89 -0.32
C GLY A 222 -17.12 -4.36 -1.33
N THR A 223 -16.24 -3.48 -0.88
CA THR A 223 -15.12 -2.97 -1.68
C THR A 223 -13.91 -3.90 -1.60
N GLY A 224 -12.96 -3.71 -2.52
CA GLY A 224 -11.60 -4.23 -2.32
C GLY A 224 -10.93 -3.68 -1.05
N GLU A 225 -9.86 -4.33 -0.64
CA GLU A 225 -9.09 -3.98 0.56
C GLU A 225 -8.21 -2.73 0.37
N PHE A 226 -8.32 -1.78 1.30
CA PHE A 226 -7.52 -0.57 1.37
C PHE A 226 -6.41 -0.70 2.42
N VAL A 227 -5.14 -0.72 1.97
CA VAL A 227 -3.97 -0.95 2.83
C VAL A 227 -3.36 0.36 3.34
N THR A 228 -3.02 0.42 4.63
CA THR A 228 -2.34 1.55 5.25
C THR A 228 -1.02 1.10 5.91
N GLY A 229 -0.14 2.05 6.22
CA GLY A 229 0.99 1.93 7.13
C GLY A 229 0.63 2.14 8.61
N GLY A 230 -0.65 1.99 8.98
CA GLY A 230 -1.15 2.15 10.34
C GLY A 230 -1.77 3.52 10.55
N ALA A 231 -2.91 3.72 9.90
CA ALA A 231 -3.71 4.92 10.04
C ALA A 231 -4.37 5.01 11.42
N ASP A 232 -4.51 6.22 11.94
CA ASP A 232 -5.09 6.53 13.26
C ASP A 232 -6.25 7.53 13.20
N ALA A 233 -6.64 7.93 12.00
CA ALA A 233 -7.87 8.65 11.72
C ALA A 233 -8.36 8.34 10.32
N VAL A 234 -9.65 8.54 10.08
CA VAL A 234 -10.33 8.20 8.83
C VAL A 234 -11.42 9.22 8.52
N GLN A 235 -11.68 9.42 7.24
CA GLN A 235 -12.87 10.12 6.78
C GLN A 235 -13.44 9.40 5.58
N ALA A 236 -14.75 9.15 5.61
CA ALA A 236 -15.47 8.48 4.54
C ALA A 236 -16.46 9.45 3.88
N SER A 237 -16.60 9.30 2.57
CA SER A 237 -17.57 10.02 1.77
C SER A 237 -18.29 9.08 0.82
N VAL A 238 -19.59 9.32 0.62
CA VAL A 238 -20.36 8.70 -0.46
C VAL A 238 -20.98 9.80 -1.30
N VAL A 239 -20.67 9.76 -2.59
CA VAL A 239 -21.26 10.63 -3.62
C VAL A 239 -22.28 9.83 -4.39
N GLY A 240 -23.45 10.42 -4.66
CA GLY A 240 -24.57 9.79 -5.38
C GLY A 240 -25.91 10.01 -4.68
N SER A 241 -27.02 9.78 -5.37
CA SER A 241 -28.37 10.09 -4.86
C SER A 241 -29.03 8.95 -4.08
N SER A 242 -28.51 7.73 -4.17
CA SER A 242 -29.12 6.53 -3.57
C SER A 242 -28.09 5.80 -2.71
N LEU A 243 -28.12 6.06 -1.41
CA LEU A 243 -27.19 5.43 -0.48
C LEU A 243 -27.46 3.92 -0.36
N PRO A 244 -26.42 3.06 -0.35
CA PRO A 244 -26.58 1.62 -0.13
C PRO A 244 -27.22 1.35 1.24
N ALA A 245 -28.02 0.29 1.34
CA ALA A 245 -28.57 -0.16 2.61
C ALA A 245 -27.50 -0.89 3.44
N GLY A 246 -27.47 -0.64 4.75
CA GLY A 246 -26.54 -1.30 5.67
C GLY A 246 -25.08 -1.10 5.31
N LEU A 247 -24.72 0.08 4.77
CA LEU A 247 -23.35 0.44 4.44
C LEU A 247 -22.53 0.56 5.73
N LYS A 248 -21.40 -0.14 5.78
CA LYS A 248 -20.47 -0.14 6.90
C LYS A 248 -19.07 0.18 6.42
N LEU A 249 -18.31 0.93 7.22
CA LEU A 249 -16.86 1.03 7.10
C LEU A 249 -16.22 0.10 8.15
N VAL A 250 -15.33 -0.78 7.70
CA VAL A 250 -14.66 -1.78 8.53
C VAL A 250 -13.18 -1.45 8.60
N LEU A 251 -12.63 -1.34 9.82
CA LEU A 251 -11.24 -0.97 10.09
C LEU A 251 -10.55 -2.09 10.87
N VAL A 252 -9.61 -2.76 10.21
CA VAL A 252 -8.98 -3.99 10.72
C VAL A 252 -7.58 -3.66 11.28
N PRO A 253 -7.31 -3.93 12.58
CA PRO A 253 -6.02 -3.73 13.20
C PRO A 253 -4.99 -4.79 12.77
N SER A 254 -3.77 -4.71 13.31
CA SER A 254 -2.66 -5.62 12.95
C SER A 254 -2.80 -7.05 13.46
N GLN A 255 -3.59 -7.24 14.52
CA GLN A 255 -4.00 -8.52 15.08
C GLN A 255 -5.51 -8.48 15.40
N PRO A 256 -6.38 -8.67 14.39
CA PRO A 256 -7.82 -8.56 14.58
C PRO A 256 -8.34 -9.71 15.44
N GLN A 257 -9.11 -9.37 16.49
CA GLN A 257 -9.83 -10.31 17.35
C GLN A 257 -11.13 -9.69 17.85
N GLY A 258 -12.27 -10.27 17.45
CA GLY A 258 -13.59 -9.70 17.76
C GLY A 258 -13.93 -8.47 16.94
N GLU A 259 -15.11 -7.93 17.18
CA GLU A 259 -15.64 -6.74 16.51
C GLU A 259 -16.17 -5.77 17.55
N GLU A 260 -16.04 -4.48 17.26
CA GLU A 260 -16.58 -3.37 18.02
C GLU A 260 -17.28 -2.42 17.06
N VAL A 261 -18.56 -2.15 17.32
CA VAL A 261 -19.33 -1.16 16.56
C VAL A 261 -19.16 0.18 17.23
N LEU A 262 -18.72 1.19 16.48
CA LEU A 262 -18.50 2.54 16.97
C LEU A 262 -19.67 3.44 16.57
N ASP A 263 -20.28 4.07 17.57
CA ASP A 263 -21.29 5.12 17.37
C ASP A 263 -20.64 6.52 17.45
N SER A 264 -21.40 7.57 17.13
CA SER A 264 -20.90 8.96 17.15
C SER A 264 -20.37 9.41 18.52
N GLY A 265 -20.81 8.77 19.61
CA GLY A 265 -20.35 9.05 20.97
C GLY A 265 -19.01 8.42 21.33
N ASP A 266 -18.56 7.41 20.58
CA ASP A 266 -17.35 6.63 20.88
C ASP A 266 -16.11 7.18 20.15
N VAL A 267 -16.31 8.02 19.13
CA VAL A 267 -15.25 8.58 18.29
C VAL A 267 -15.08 10.08 18.54
N SER A 268 -13.83 10.51 18.71
CA SER A 268 -13.48 11.93 18.72
C SER A 268 -13.14 12.44 17.33
N THR A 269 -13.45 13.69 17.03
CA THR A 269 -13.09 14.31 15.75
C THR A 269 -11.68 14.90 15.78
N THR A 270 -11.10 15.11 14.61
CA THR A 270 -9.79 15.75 14.45
C THR A 270 -9.81 16.68 13.24
N GLU A 271 -8.86 17.62 13.17
CA GLU A 271 -8.78 18.52 12.03
C GLU A 271 -8.24 17.81 10.78
N ALA A 272 -8.82 18.12 9.63
CA ALA A 272 -8.37 17.62 8.33
C ALA A 272 -8.44 18.72 7.27
N ALA A 273 -7.27 19.20 6.84
CA ALA A 273 -7.19 20.11 5.71
C ALA A 273 -7.77 19.46 4.43
N PRO A 274 -8.26 20.26 3.46
CA PRO A 274 -8.63 19.74 2.15
C PRO A 274 -7.45 19.03 1.50
N THR A 275 -7.70 17.86 0.92
CA THR A 275 -6.68 17.07 0.19
C THR A 275 -7.19 16.77 -1.22
N PRO A 276 -6.28 16.59 -2.20
CA PRO A 276 -6.69 16.28 -3.57
C PRO A 276 -7.39 14.91 -3.64
N VAL A 277 -8.09 14.68 -4.74
CA VAL A 277 -8.70 13.40 -5.07
C VAL A 277 -7.78 12.64 -6.01
N VAL A 278 -7.49 11.39 -5.70
CA VAL A 278 -6.93 10.44 -6.64
C VAL A 278 -8.11 9.82 -7.37
N GLU A 279 -8.61 10.50 -8.40
CA GLU A 279 -9.58 9.91 -9.33
C GLU A 279 -8.84 9.11 -10.40
N GLU A 280 -9.26 7.86 -10.61
CA GLU A 280 -8.88 7.12 -11.79
C GLU A 280 -9.68 7.62 -12.99
N VAL A 281 -9.01 8.21 -13.97
CA VAL A 281 -9.58 8.30 -15.32
C VAL A 281 -9.63 6.88 -15.89
N ALA A 282 -10.73 6.18 -15.61
CA ALA A 282 -11.13 5.02 -16.38
C ALA A 282 -11.35 5.49 -17.81
N ALA A 283 -10.33 5.38 -18.65
CA ALA A 283 -10.44 5.63 -20.07
C ALA A 283 -11.20 4.48 -20.74
N TRP A 284 -12.47 4.28 -20.39
CA TRP A 284 -13.35 3.34 -21.07
C TRP A 284 -14.75 3.95 -21.21
N GLN A 285 -15.03 4.44 -22.42
CA GLN A 285 -16.40 4.71 -22.87
C GLN A 285 -16.90 3.48 -23.66
N PRO A 286 -18.15 3.02 -23.45
CA PRO A 286 -18.74 1.97 -24.27
C PRO A 286 -19.09 2.56 -25.65
N GLY A 287 -18.20 2.36 -26.61
CA GLY A 287 -18.39 2.74 -28.02
C GLY A 287 -18.96 1.57 -28.84
N SER A 288 -20.19 1.73 -29.28
CA SER A 288 -20.93 0.90 -30.24
C SER A 288 -20.07 0.23 -31.33
N GLY A 289 -20.33 -1.05 -31.58
CA GLY A 289 -19.59 -1.85 -32.55
C GLY A 289 -19.57 -1.31 -33.98
N ARG A 290 -18.46 -1.55 -34.68
CA ARG A 290 -18.46 -1.73 -36.13
C ARG A 290 -17.29 -2.62 -36.57
N ALA A 291 -17.61 -3.52 -37.48
CA ALA A 291 -16.75 -4.51 -38.10
C ALA A 291 -15.52 -3.93 -38.82
N GLY A 292 -14.54 -4.81 -39.06
CA GLY A 292 -13.16 -4.51 -39.42
C GLY A 292 -12.91 -3.75 -40.72
N THR A 293 -11.69 -3.23 -40.84
CA THR A 293 -10.83 -3.35 -42.03
C THR A 293 -9.38 -3.09 -41.65
N SER A 294 -8.50 -3.91 -42.22
CA SER A 294 -7.04 -3.81 -42.22
C SER A 294 -6.55 -2.46 -42.74
N GLY A 295 -5.50 -1.88 -42.13
CA GLY A 295 -4.85 -0.66 -42.58
C GLY A 295 -3.72 -0.19 -41.67
N SER A 296 -2.49 -0.52 -42.05
CA SER A 296 -1.23 -0.02 -41.47
C SER A 296 -1.09 1.50 -41.59
N ILE A 297 -0.85 2.24 -40.49
CA ILE A 297 -0.16 3.54 -40.47
C ILE A 297 0.60 3.76 -39.15
N GLY A 298 1.94 3.78 -39.24
CA GLY A 298 2.86 4.77 -38.65
C GLY A 298 2.95 4.98 -37.12
N GLY A 299 3.94 4.35 -36.48
CA GLY A 299 4.50 4.82 -35.21
C GLY A 299 5.65 5.82 -35.42
N PRO A 300 5.89 6.80 -34.51
CA PRO A 300 7.06 7.66 -34.58
C PRO A 300 8.31 6.94 -34.06
N ALA A 301 9.41 7.16 -34.77
CA ALA A 301 10.71 6.51 -34.65
C ALA A 301 11.52 6.92 -33.41
N VAL A 302 12.26 5.94 -32.86
CA VAL A 302 13.33 6.12 -31.87
C VAL A 302 14.68 6.00 -32.62
N PRO A 303 15.65 6.91 -32.43
CA PRO A 303 16.94 6.82 -33.11
C PRO A 303 17.87 5.78 -32.47
N SER A 304 18.46 4.94 -33.34
CA SER A 304 19.39 3.84 -33.02
C SER A 304 20.76 4.32 -32.53
N ALA A 305 21.32 3.58 -31.56
CA ALA A 305 22.72 3.66 -31.14
C ALA A 305 23.63 2.77 -32.02
N PRO A 306 24.93 3.10 -32.21
CA PRO A 306 25.84 2.39 -33.12
C PRO A 306 26.57 1.21 -32.46
N GLU A 307 26.83 0.16 -33.26
CA GLU A 307 27.65 -1.01 -32.92
C GLU A 307 29.15 -0.70 -32.90
N PRO A 308 29.97 -1.39 -32.07
CA PRO A 308 31.42 -1.43 -32.24
C PRO A 308 31.91 -2.74 -32.89
N GLY A 309 32.77 -2.58 -33.89
CA GLY A 309 33.43 -3.65 -34.64
C GLY A 309 34.59 -4.36 -33.92
N THR A 310 34.97 -5.48 -34.54
CA THR A 310 35.99 -6.48 -34.18
C THR A 310 37.43 -5.96 -34.00
N PRO A 311 38.32 -6.73 -33.30
CA PRO A 311 39.60 -6.26 -32.78
C PRO A 311 40.82 -6.60 -33.66
N LEU A 312 41.93 -5.88 -33.46
CA LEU A 312 43.26 -6.26 -33.94
C LEU A 312 44.34 -6.15 -32.84
N THR A 313 44.97 -7.30 -32.62
CA THR A 313 46.27 -7.71 -32.05
C THR A 313 47.36 -6.67 -31.72
N ALA A 314 48.06 -6.86 -30.58
CA ALA A 314 49.53 -7.05 -30.52
C ALA A 314 50.03 -7.49 -29.12
N SER A 315 50.91 -8.49 -29.12
CA SER A 315 51.62 -9.11 -27.98
C SER A 315 52.73 -8.27 -27.36
N ALA A 316 53.07 -8.54 -26.09
CA ALA A 316 54.45 -8.62 -25.63
C ALA A 316 54.60 -9.51 -24.38
N VAL A 317 55.70 -10.26 -24.35
CA VAL A 317 56.09 -11.37 -23.46
C VAL A 317 57.07 -10.87 -22.39
N SER A 318 57.07 -11.44 -21.17
CA SER A 318 58.24 -12.07 -20.50
C SER A 318 58.04 -12.42 -19.00
N THR A 319 58.22 -13.72 -18.71
CA THR A 319 58.98 -14.42 -17.63
C THR A 319 59.88 -13.56 -16.70
N THR A 320 60.26 -13.84 -15.43
CA THR A 320 60.31 -15.05 -14.55
C THR A 320 60.91 -14.70 -13.16
N THR A 321 60.63 -15.53 -12.14
CA THR A 321 61.44 -15.92 -10.95
C THR A 321 61.54 -15.01 -9.70
N ALA A 322 61.33 -15.67 -8.55
CA ALA A 322 61.37 -15.20 -7.17
C ALA A 322 62.75 -15.35 -6.49
N LEU A 323 62.97 -14.63 -5.36
CA LEU A 323 63.62 -15.07 -4.09
C LEU A 323 63.63 -13.89 -3.06
N SER A 324 63.42 -14.20 -1.77
CA SER A 324 63.36 -13.31 -0.58
C SER A 324 64.75 -13.21 0.13
N PRO A 325 64.97 -12.56 1.32
CA PRO A 325 64.11 -11.68 2.16
C PRO A 325 64.78 -10.39 2.76
N SER A 326 63.93 -9.56 3.40
CA SER A 326 64.16 -8.69 4.58
C SER A 326 64.94 -7.36 4.49
N THR A 327 64.21 -6.24 4.46
CA THR A 327 64.32 -5.11 5.42
C THR A 327 63.16 -4.10 5.23
N VAL A 328 62.53 -3.70 6.33
CA VAL A 328 61.41 -2.71 6.46
C VAL A 328 62.09 -1.38 6.88
N PRO A 329 61.62 -0.14 6.55
CA PRO A 329 60.21 0.26 6.59
C PRO A 329 59.67 1.27 5.55
N ALA A 330 58.33 1.31 5.52
CA ALA A 330 57.46 2.41 5.12
C ALA A 330 57.44 2.82 3.64
N THR A 331 56.44 2.34 2.90
CA THR A 331 55.35 3.10 2.26
C THR A 331 54.53 2.10 1.46
N VAL A 332 53.24 1.90 1.76
CA VAL A 332 52.34 1.16 0.86
C VAL A 332 51.09 1.98 0.55
N SER A 333 51.02 2.42 -0.70
CA SER A 333 49.78 2.55 -1.46
C SER A 333 48.96 1.27 -1.30
N ALA A 334 47.71 1.41 -0.88
CA ALA A 334 46.77 0.30 -0.87
C ALA A 334 46.34 -0.01 -2.31
N THR A 335 46.94 -1.06 -2.86
CA THR A 335 46.41 -1.83 -3.98
C THR A 335 44.98 -2.28 -3.64
N VAL A 336 44.03 -2.01 -4.54
CA VAL A 336 42.64 -2.45 -4.44
C VAL A 336 42.60 -3.98 -4.40
N PRO A 337 41.97 -4.62 -3.39
CA PRO A 337 41.81 -6.06 -3.40
C PRO A 337 40.78 -6.48 -4.46
N ALA A 338 41.12 -7.54 -5.19
CA ALA A 338 40.26 -8.22 -6.13
C ALA A 338 38.97 -8.72 -5.45
N ALA A 339 37.87 -8.67 -6.20
CA ALA A 339 36.57 -9.17 -5.78
C ALA A 339 36.66 -10.62 -5.30
N VAL A 340 36.19 -10.88 -4.08
CA VAL A 340 36.04 -12.24 -3.53
C VAL A 340 34.56 -12.61 -3.58
N PRO A 341 34.15 -13.67 -4.29
CA PRO A 341 32.83 -14.24 -4.14
C PRO A 341 32.77 -14.93 -2.76
N VAL A 342 32.12 -14.29 -1.80
CA VAL A 342 31.84 -14.89 -0.49
C VAL A 342 30.66 -15.83 -0.68
N SER A 343 30.92 -17.14 -0.69
CA SER A 343 29.89 -18.18 -0.63
C SER A 343 29.76 -18.64 0.82
N VAL A 344 28.70 -18.24 1.51
CA VAL A 344 28.38 -18.70 2.87
C VAL A 344 26.96 -19.27 2.86
N PRO A 345 26.71 -20.45 3.45
CA PRO A 345 25.36 -20.99 3.57
C PRO A 345 24.57 -20.10 4.51
N ALA A 346 23.46 -19.56 4.03
CA ALA A 346 22.48 -18.92 4.88
C ALA A 346 21.98 -19.93 5.92
N ALA A 347 21.94 -19.54 7.20
CA ALA A 347 20.97 -20.11 8.11
C ALA A 347 19.61 -19.52 7.69
N VAL A 348 19.03 -20.12 6.66
CA VAL A 348 17.68 -19.86 6.16
C VAL A 348 16.73 -20.14 7.34
N PRO A 349 15.70 -19.33 7.65
CA PRO A 349 14.48 -19.94 8.18
C PRO A 349 14.13 -21.04 7.18
N ILE A 350 13.94 -22.29 7.61
CA ILE A 350 13.79 -23.42 6.68
C ILE A 350 12.52 -23.19 5.85
N GLY A 351 12.65 -22.41 4.78
CA GLY A 351 11.69 -22.28 3.71
C GLY A 351 11.78 -23.60 2.99
N THR A 352 10.86 -24.48 3.32
CA THR A 352 10.63 -25.68 2.52
C THR A 352 10.49 -25.21 1.08
N THR A 353 11.42 -25.56 0.18
CA THR A 353 11.20 -25.43 -1.27
C THR A 353 10.22 -26.52 -1.71
N ALA A 354 9.05 -26.56 -1.07
CA ALA A 354 7.93 -27.35 -1.49
C ALA A 354 7.65 -27.01 -2.96
N ASN A 355 7.48 -28.04 -3.77
CA ASN A 355 7.11 -27.90 -5.18
C ASN A 355 8.05 -27.02 -6.05
N GLY A 356 9.31 -26.83 -5.65
CA GLY A 356 10.32 -26.13 -6.45
C GLY A 356 10.08 -24.63 -6.61
N LEU A 357 9.52 -23.98 -5.59
CA LEU A 357 9.28 -22.53 -5.57
C LEU A 357 10.54 -21.70 -5.92
N PRO A 358 10.41 -20.62 -6.72
CA PRO A 358 11.53 -19.86 -7.24
C PRO A 358 12.01 -18.73 -6.31
N VAL A 359 11.21 -18.44 -5.28
CA VAL A 359 11.44 -17.45 -4.24
C VAL A 359 10.98 -18.03 -2.90
N PRO A 360 11.59 -17.66 -1.77
CA PRO A 360 11.06 -18.02 -0.46
C PRO A 360 9.63 -17.49 -0.31
N VAL A 361 8.74 -18.37 0.17
CA VAL A 361 7.35 -18.01 0.47
C VAL A 361 7.17 -18.08 1.98
N THR A 362 6.73 -16.98 2.58
CA THR A 362 6.25 -16.93 3.96
C THR A 362 4.92 -17.67 4.03
N THR A 363 4.94 -18.83 4.67
CA THR A 363 3.79 -19.72 4.85
C THR A 363 2.74 -19.12 5.79
N ARG A 364 1.52 -19.66 5.74
CA ARG A 364 0.43 -19.27 6.65
C ARG A 364 0.80 -19.32 8.13
N ALA A 365 1.57 -20.34 8.53
CA ALA A 365 2.04 -20.46 9.90
C ALA A 365 3.04 -19.34 10.28
N GLU A 366 3.94 -18.98 9.36
CA GLU A 366 4.99 -17.98 9.60
C GLU A 366 4.45 -16.55 9.69
N TRP A 367 3.46 -16.18 8.87
CA TRP A 367 2.83 -14.86 8.98
C TRP A 367 1.74 -14.76 10.05
N GLY A 368 1.41 -15.88 10.72
CA GLY A 368 0.49 -15.93 11.85
C GLY A 368 -0.99 -15.98 11.45
N ALA A 369 -1.33 -16.80 10.46
CA ALA A 369 -2.72 -17.03 10.06
C ALA A 369 -3.54 -17.60 11.22
N ASN A 370 -4.63 -16.91 11.58
CA ASN A 370 -5.57 -17.46 12.54
C ASN A 370 -6.42 -18.57 11.89
N ALA A 371 -6.16 -19.81 12.26
CA ALA A 371 -6.87 -20.97 11.71
C ALA A 371 -8.40 -20.93 11.96
N SER A 372 -8.88 -20.19 12.97
CA SER A 372 -10.33 -20.13 13.27
C SER A 372 -11.14 -19.35 12.24
N TYR A 373 -10.53 -18.50 11.41
CA TYR A 373 -11.23 -17.77 10.34
C TYR A 373 -11.44 -18.62 9.10
N MET A 374 -10.74 -19.75 9.00
CA MET A 374 -10.77 -20.61 7.84
C MET A 374 -12.09 -21.38 7.80
N SER A 375 -12.93 -21.09 6.80
CA SER A 375 -14.15 -21.84 6.53
C SER A 375 -14.24 -22.38 5.10
N TRP A 376 -13.20 -22.16 4.30
CA TRP A 376 -13.16 -22.56 2.89
C TRP A 376 -11.96 -23.46 2.56
N ASP A 377 -12.18 -24.77 2.59
CA ASP A 377 -11.16 -25.74 2.23
C ASP A 377 -10.61 -25.54 0.80
N PRO A 378 -9.31 -25.82 0.57
CA PRO A 378 -8.73 -25.77 -0.77
C PRO A 378 -9.41 -26.74 -1.72
N ASP A 379 -9.78 -26.24 -2.89
CA ASP A 379 -10.22 -27.05 -4.03
C ASP A 379 -9.25 -26.82 -5.19
N TYR A 380 -8.75 -27.90 -5.79
CA TYR A 380 -7.71 -27.81 -6.81
C TYR A 380 -8.30 -28.04 -8.19
N GLU A 381 -8.11 -27.07 -9.06
CA GLU A 381 -8.58 -27.14 -10.45
C GLU A 381 -7.44 -26.86 -11.41
N SER A 382 -7.56 -27.38 -12.63
CA SER A 382 -6.58 -27.12 -13.67
C SER A 382 -6.49 -25.63 -13.96
N ALA A 383 -5.27 -25.09 -13.95
CA ALA A 383 -5.03 -23.67 -14.12
C ALA A 383 -3.85 -23.42 -15.06
N GLY A 384 -4.01 -22.42 -15.93
CA GLY A 384 -3.04 -22.13 -17.00
C GLY A 384 -2.85 -20.66 -17.29
N HIS A 385 -3.40 -19.77 -16.46
CA HIS A 385 -3.27 -18.32 -16.58
C HIS A 385 -3.00 -17.70 -15.21
N VAL A 386 -2.43 -16.50 -15.20
CA VAL A 386 -2.12 -15.73 -14.00
C VAL A 386 -2.81 -14.38 -14.07
N VAL A 387 -3.63 -14.06 -13.08
CA VAL A 387 -4.23 -12.73 -12.94
C VAL A 387 -3.41 -11.94 -11.94
N VAL A 388 -2.82 -10.84 -12.40
CA VAL A 388 -2.05 -9.91 -11.58
C VAL A 388 -2.99 -8.86 -11.02
N HIS A 389 -2.92 -8.71 -9.71
CA HIS A 389 -3.70 -7.76 -8.93
C HIS A 389 -2.81 -6.74 -8.24
N HIS A 390 -3.45 -5.69 -7.77
CA HIS A 390 -2.92 -4.85 -6.71
C HIS A 390 -3.91 -4.85 -5.53
N THR A 391 -3.51 -4.37 -4.36
CA THR A 391 -4.49 -3.93 -3.35
C THR A 391 -4.87 -2.48 -3.66
N ALA A 392 -5.59 -1.78 -2.77
CA ALA A 392 -5.58 -0.32 -2.75
C ALA A 392 -4.75 0.19 -1.57
N GLY A 393 -4.56 1.50 -1.43
CA GLY A 393 -3.97 2.06 -0.22
C GLY A 393 -2.96 3.19 -0.40
N THR A 394 -2.36 3.58 0.71
CA THR A 394 -1.40 4.70 0.77
C THR A 394 0.03 4.33 0.42
N ASN A 395 0.34 3.03 0.30
CA ASN A 395 1.70 2.50 0.14
C ASN A 395 2.70 2.83 1.25
N ASN A 396 2.26 3.39 2.39
CA ASN A 396 3.17 3.90 3.42
C ASN A 396 3.68 2.83 4.42
N TYR A 397 3.21 1.59 4.30
CA TYR A 397 3.60 0.51 5.22
C TYR A 397 5.10 0.17 5.13
N SER A 398 5.65 -0.31 6.25
CA SER A 398 7.02 -0.81 6.39
C SER A 398 7.10 -2.32 6.15
N ALA A 399 8.30 -2.86 5.90
CA ALA A 399 8.48 -4.30 5.69
C ALA A 399 8.03 -5.14 6.91
N GLY A 400 8.21 -4.62 8.12
CA GLY A 400 7.76 -5.28 9.35
C GLY A 400 6.23 -5.35 9.47
N GLN A 401 5.49 -4.54 8.72
CA GLN A 401 4.03 -4.53 8.73
C GLN A 401 3.42 -5.48 7.68
N SER A 402 4.20 -5.99 6.72
CA SER A 402 3.68 -6.82 5.62
C SER A 402 2.86 -8.02 6.12
N ALA A 403 3.39 -8.80 7.08
CA ALA A 403 2.67 -9.94 7.65
C ALA A 403 1.38 -9.52 8.39
N SER A 404 1.41 -8.37 9.07
CA SER A 404 0.23 -7.81 9.75
C SER A 404 -0.86 -7.38 8.77
N ILE A 405 -0.46 -6.81 7.62
CA ILE A 405 -1.40 -6.47 6.55
C ILE A 405 -2.02 -7.75 5.97
N VAL A 406 -1.22 -8.79 5.72
CA VAL A 406 -1.74 -10.08 5.24
C VAL A 406 -2.75 -10.68 6.22
N ARG A 407 -2.52 -10.58 7.54
CA ARG A 407 -3.53 -10.96 8.56
C ARG A 407 -4.79 -10.11 8.50
N GLY A 408 -4.66 -8.81 8.27
CA GLY A 408 -5.80 -7.90 8.10
C GLY A 408 -6.63 -8.26 6.85
N ILE A 409 -5.98 -8.50 5.72
CA ILE A 409 -6.63 -8.95 4.47
C ILE A 409 -7.30 -10.30 4.68
N TYR A 410 -6.67 -11.21 5.42
CA TYR A 410 -7.28 -12.49 5.76
C TYR A 410 -8.58 -12.33 6.56
N TYR A 411 -8.58 -11.50 7.59
CA TYR A 411 -9.81 -11.21 8.34
C TYR A 411 -10.87 -10.59 7.44
N TYR A 412 -10.49 -9.56 6.67
CA TYR A 412 -11.42 -8.85 5.79
C TYR A 412 -12.05 -9.79 4.75
N HIS A 413 -11.25 -10.62 4.06
CA HIS A 413 -11.78 -11.56 3.08
C HIS A 413 -12.56 -12.72 3.74
N ALA A 414 -11.97 -13.36 4.74
CA ALA A 414 -12.54 -14.59 5.30
C ALA A 414 -13.78 -14.32 6.14
N VAL A 415 -13.75 -13.26 6.97
CA VAL A 415 -14.79 -12.94 7.96
C VAL A 415 -15.69 -11.83 7.42
N THR A 416 -15.16 -10.64 7.13
CA THR A 416 -15.98 -9.47 6.77
C THR A 416 -16.73 -9.67 5.45
N LEU A 417 -16.05 -10.16 4.41
CA LEU A 417 -16.66 -10.45 3.11
C LEU A 417 -17.30 -11.85 3.04
N ASP A 418 -17.18 -12.68 4.08
CA ASP A 418 -17.66 -14.07 4.11
C ASP A 418 -17.14 -14.91 2.93
N TRP A 419 -15.87 -14.79 2.57
CA TRP A 419 -15.26 -15.69 1.57
C TRP A 419 -14.79 -16.99 2.22
N GLY A 420 -14.39 -16.94 3.48
CA GLY A 420 -13.85 -18.07 4.23
C GLY A 420 -12.35 -18.35 4.06
N ASP A 421 -11.66 -17.64 3.17
CA ASP A 421 -10.19 -17.49 3.12
C ASP A 421 -9.81 -16.28 2.25
N ILE A 422 -8.52 -15.94 2.19
CA ILE A 422 -7.97 -14.97 1.23
C ILE A 422 -8.29 -15.39 -0.21
N GLY A 423 -8.80 -14.46 -1.02
CA GLY A 423 -9.10 -14.71 -2.44
C GLY A 423 -7.88 -14.89 -3.35
N TYR A 424 -6.75 -14.24 -3.07
CA TYR A 424 -5.49 -14.36 -3.83
C TYR A 424 -4.68 -15.58 -3.43
N ASN A 425 -4.04 -16.26 -4.40
CA ASN A 425 -3.13 -17.38 -4.10
C ASN A 425 -1.87 -16.91 -3.38
N PHE A 426 -1.28 -15.81 -3.83
CA PHE A 426 -0.11 -15.21 -3.20
C PHE A 426 -0.24 -13.69 -3.13
N LEU A 427 0.27 -13.12 -2.04
CA LEU A 427 0.44 -11.68 -1.88
C LEU A 427 1.93 -11.35 -1.89
N ILE A 428 2.31 -10.30 -2.60
CA ILE A 428 3.70 -9.89 -2.77
C ILE A 428 3.84 -8.45 -2.31
N ASP A 429 4.61 -8.22 -1.25
CA ASP A 429 4.85 -6.87 -0.75
C ASP A 429 5.79 -6.06 -1.66
N LYS A 430 5.84 -4.74 -1.46
CA LYS A 430 6.72 -3.84 -2.23
C LYS A 430 8.22 -4.08 -1.99
N TYR A 431 8.59 -4.98 -1.08
CA TYR A 431 9.96 -5.40 -0.80
C TYR A 431 10.34 -6.72 -1.47
N GLY A 432 9.37 -7.40 -2.11
CA GLY A 432 9.55 -8.69 -2.78
C GLY A 432 9.30 -9.90 -1.88
N THR A 433 8.78 -9.71 -0.66
CA THR A 433 8.38 -10.84 0.19
C THR A 433 7.10 -11.45 -0.38
N VAL A 434 7.08 -12.78 -0.57
CA VAL A 434 5.91 -13.51 -1.03
C VAL A 434 5.25 -14.22 0.14
N PHE A 435 3.95 -14.02 0.32
CA PHE A 435 3.14 -14.67 1.33
C PHE A 435 2.21 -15.67 0.66
N GLU A 436 2.09 -16.86 1.24
CA GLU A 436 0.99 -17.77 0.90
C GLU A 436 -0.32 -17.13 1.36
N GLY A 437 -1.14 -16.72 0.40
CA GLY A 437 -2.48 -16.22 0.62
C GLY A 437 -3.42 -17.41 0.80
N ARG A 438 -4.18 -17.74 -0.24
CA ARG A 438 -5.13 -18.85 -0.26
C ARG A 438 -4.46 -20.16 0.16
N SER A 439 -5.02 -20.80 1.19
CA SER A 439 -4.56 -22.10 1.68
C SER A 439 -4.46 -23.13 0.55
N GLY A 440 -3.40 -23.94 0.60
CA GLY A 440 -3.11 -24.97 -0.39
C GLY A 440 -2.34 -24.47 -1.62
N SER A 441 -2.13 -23.16 -1.79
CA SER A 441 -1.44 -22.63 -2.98
C SER A 441 0.02 -23.08 -3.08
N VAL A 442 0.74 -23.18 -1.96
CA VAL A 442 2.12 -23.72 -1.95
C VAL A 442 2.13 -25.21 -2.28
N ALA A 443 1.13 -25.95 -1.78
CA ALA A 443 1.02 -27.40 -1.92
C ALA A 443 0.35 -27.86 -3.23
N ALA A 444 -0.19 -26.93 -4.04
CA ALA A 444 -0.98 -27.23 -5.23
C ALA A 444 -0.25 -28.20 -6.17
N PRO A 445 -0.92 -29.23 -6.72
CA PRO A 445 -0.36 -30.14 -7.71
C PRO A 445 0.13 -29.44 -8.98
N ALA A 446 0.97 -30.12 -9.78
CA ALA A 446 1.48 -29.54 -11.02
C ALA A 446 0.35 -29.39 -12.04
N GLY A 447 0.16 -28.18 -12.58
CA GLY A 447 -0.92 -27.87 -13.53
C GLY A 447 -2.27 -27.54 -12.89
N GLU A 448 -2.33 -27.49 -11.56
CA GLU A 448 -3.51 -27.11 -10.80
C GLU A 448 -3.19 -25.94 -9.87
N MET A 449 -4.24 -25.27 -9.38
CA MET A 449 -4.15 -24.24 -8.36
C MET A 449 -5.37 -24.30 -7.43
N SER A 450 -5.17 -23.91 -6.17
CA SER A 450 -6.27 -23.73 -5.21
C SER A 450 -7.19 -22.62 -5.73
N VAL A 451 -8.45 -22.93 -5.99
CA VAL A 451 -9.42 -21.99 -6.59
C VAL A 451 -9.65 -20.81 -5.65
N GLY A 452 -9.28 -19.60 -6.10
CA GLY A 452 -9.39 -18.37 -5.33
C GLY A 452 -10.77 -17.72 -5.36
N ALA A 453 -10.80 -16.47 -4.89
CA ALA A 453 -11.93 -15.53 -5.01
C ALA A 453 -11.44 -14.16 -5.50
N HIS A 454 -10.34 -14.14 -6.26
CA HIS A 454 -9.64 -12.92 -6.65
C HIS A 454 -10.13 -12.30 -7.97
N ALA A 455 -10.90 -13.02 -8.79
CA ALA A 455 -11.41 -12.51 -10.06
C ALA A 455 -12.67 -13.28 -10.43
N ARG A 456 -13.84 -12.70 -10.14
CA ARG A 456 -15.11 -13.42 -10.19
C ARG A 456 -15.35 -14.04 -11.58
N GLY A 457 -15.74 -15.31 -11.57
CA GLY A 457 -15.97 -16.19 -12.71
C GLY A 457 -14.79 -16.51 -13.62
N VAL A 458 -13.57 -16.12 -13.24
CA VAL A 458 -12.33 -16.69 -13.76
C VAL A 458 -11.39 -17.13 -12.63
N ASN A 459 -11.91 -17.33 -11.42
CA ASN A 459 -11.13 -17.90 -10.32
C ASN A 459 -10.62 -19.31 -10.69
N THR A 460 -11.51 -20.16 -11.21
CA THR A 460 -11.14 -21.43 -11.81
C THR A 460 -10.37 -21.21 -13.11
N GLY A 461 -9.24 -21.90 -13.27
CA GLY A 461 -8.38 -21.76 -14.45
C GLY A 461 -7.21 -20.80 -14.26
N THR A 462 -7.14 -20.06 -13.14
CA THR A 462 -6.13 -19.03 -12.93
C THR A 462 -5.45 -19.12 -11.56
N MET A 463 -4.27 -18.50 -11.46
CA MET A 463 -3.59 -18.19 -10.20
C MET A 463 -3.62 -16.66 -9.98
N GLY A 464 -4.07 -16.22 -8.81
CA GLY A 464 -4.09 -14.80 -8.42
C GLY A 464 -2.82 -14.38 -7.69
N LEU A 465 -2.11 -13.39 -8.23
CA LEU A 465 -0.95 -12.75 -7.58
C LEU A 465 -1.28 -11.30 -7.24
N SER A 466 -1.39 -10.95 -5.96
CA SER A 466 -1.66 -9.57 -5.53
C SER A 466 -0.39 -8.83 -5.14
N MET A 467 -0.10 -7.74 -5.85
CA MET A 467 0.93 -6.78 -5.46
C MET A 467 0.37 -5.88 -4.34
N MET A 468 0.86 -6.02 -3.11
CA MET A 468 0.38 -5.23 -1.98
C MET A 468 0.79 -3.76 -2.13
N GLY A 469 -0.18 -2.92 -2.47
CA GLY A 469 -0.04 -1.48 -2.68
C GLY A 469 -0.93 -0.98 -3.82
N ASP A 470 -1.10 0.35 -3.92
CA ASP A 470 -1.74 1.04 -5.04
C ASP A 470 -0.71 1.41 -6.12
N TYR A 471 -0.90 0.89 -7.33
CA TYR A 471 -0.03 1.13 -8.49
C TYR A 471 -0.73 1.87 -9.62
N SER A 472 -1.72 2.69 -9.27
CA SER A 472 -2.44 3.54 -10.21
C SER A 472 -1.54 4.67 -10.73
N SER A 473 -0.71 5.25 -9.87
CA SER A 473 0.21 6.35 -10.20
C SER A 473 1.66 6.11 -9.80
N VAL A 474 1.92 5.12 -8.95
CA VAL A 474 3.26 4.75 -8.47
C VAL A 474 3.69 3.44 -9.12
N SER A 475 4.97 3.32 -9.47
CA SER A 475 5.50 2.06 -10.00
C SER A 475 5.68 1.01 -8.90
N PRO A 476 5.29 -0.25 -9.14
CA PRO A 476 5.80 -1.37 -8.34
C PRO A 476 7.33 -1.36 -8.31
N SER A 477 7.91 -1.85 -7.22
CA SER A 477 9.36 -1.96 -7.08
C SER A 477 9.90 -3.10 -7.94
N ASP A 478 11.17 -3.04 -8.32
CA ASP A 478 11.81 -4.12 -9.08
C ASP A 478 11.82 -5.45 -8.30
N ALA A 479 11.93 -5.41 -6.97
CA ALA A 479 11.90 -6.59 -6.12
C ALA A 479 10.53 -7.27 -6.13
N GLN A 480 9.45 -6.47 -6.12
CA GLN A 480 8.09 -6.97 -6.21
C GLN A 480 7.81 -7.53 -7.61
N LEU A 481 8.19 -6.81 -8.68
CA LEU A 481 8.04 -7.28 -10.07
C LEU A 481 8.82 -8.58 -10.33
N SER A 482 10.03 -8.69 -9.78
CA SER A 482 10.85 -9.90 -9.84
C SER A 482 10.15 -11.09 -9.20
N SER A 483 9.61 -10.90 -8.00
CA SER A 483 8.93 -11.98 -7.27
C SER A 483 7.63 -12.40 -7.96
N VAL A 484 6.83 -11.44 -8.44
CA VAL A 484 5.61 -11.72 -9.22
C VAL A 484 5.93 -12.48 -10.50
N GLY A 485 6.90 -12.02 -11.29
CA GLY A 485 7.31 -12.68 -12.53
C GLY A 485 7.86 -14.08 -12.30
N ARG A 486 8.71 -14.27 -11.29
CA ARG A 486 9.23 -15.59 -10.92
C ARG A 486 8.12 -16.55 -10.48
N MET A 487 7.22 -16.11 -9.61
CA MET A 487 6.08 -16.93 -9.18
C MET A 487 5.18 -17.30 -10.37
N ALA A 488 4.88 -16.36 -11.27
CA ALA A 488 4.12 -16.62 -12.48
C ALA A 488 4.81 -17.66 -13.39
N GLY A 489 6.11 -17.51 -13.64
CA GLY A 489 6.88 -18.45 -14.46
C GLY A 489 6.99 -19.85 -13.83
N TRP A 490 7.17 -19.94 -12.52
CA TRP A 490 7.15 -21.21 -11.78
C TRP A 490 5.81 -21.94 -11.97
N PHE A 491 4.70 -21.23 -11.78
CA PHE A 491 3.37 -21.78 -11.95
C PHE A 491 3.12 -22.27 -13.38
N LEU A 492 3.38 -21.41 -14.38
CA LEU A 492 3.18 -21.75 -15.79
C LEU A 492 4.04 -22.94 -16.23
N LYS A 493 5.30 -23.00 -15.78
CA LYS A 493 6.20 -24.14 -16.05
C LYS A 493 5.64 -25.44 -15.48
N ARG A 494 5.12 -25.41 -14.24
CA ARG A 494 4.49 -26.59 -13.61
C ARG A 494 3.21 -27.00 -14.33
N ALA A 495 2.52 -26.08 -14.99
CA ALA A 495 1.39 -26.36 -15.86
C ALA A 495 1.78 -26.84 -17.28
N GLY A 496 3.07 -27.05 -17.56
CA GLY A 496 3.55 -27.49 -18.87
C GLY A 496 3.52 -26.41 -19.95
N ILE A 497 3.40 -25.14 -19.57
CA ILE A 497 3.35 -23.99 -20.49
C ILE A 497 4.77 -23.46 -20.70
N ALA A 498 5.22 -23.47 -21.96
CA ALA A 498 6.58 -23.06 -22.34
C ALA A 498 6.71 -21.57 -22.73
N ASP A 499 5.60 -20.89 -23.01
CA ASP A 499 5.59 -19.50 -23.46
C ASP A 499 4.70 -18.63 -22.55
N ALA A 500 5.34 -17.80 -21.71
CA ALA A 500 4.67 -16.85 -20.81
C ALA A 500 4.06 -15.64 -21.56
N ASN A 501 4.52 -15.35 -22.77
CA ASN A 501 3.99 -14.27 -23.62
C ASN A 501 2.83 -14.76 -24.50
N GLY A 502 2.64 -16.07 -24.58
CA GLY A 502 1.60 -16.71 -25.36
C GLY A 502 0.19 -16.35 -24.90
N ARG A 503 -0.78 -16.72 -25.74
CA ARG A 503 -2.21 -16.60 -25.46
C ARG A 503 -2.87 -17.97 -25.48
N ALA A 504 -3.92 -18.14 -24.69
CA ALA A 504 -4.74 -19.34 -24.69
C ALA A 504 -6.18 -19.03 -24.29
N GLY A 505 -7.10 -19.93 -24.63
CA GLY A 505 -8.48 -19.82 -24.19
C GLY A 505 -8.58 -19.90 -22.67
N LEU A 506 -9.20 -18.91 -22.05
CA LEU A 506 -9.63 -18.91 -20.66
C LEU A 506 -11.15 -19.04 -20.63
N HIS A 507 -11.66 -20.04 -19.91
CA HIS A 507 -13.09 -20.21 -19.74
C HIS A 507 -13.62 -19.18 -18.75
N VAL A 508 -14.72 -18.54 -19.12
CA VAL A 508 -15.40 -17.53 -18.33
C VAL A 508 -16.69 -18.13 -17.81
N TRP A 509 -16.79 -18.33 -16.51
CA TRP A 509 -18.00 -18.82 -15.86
C TRP A 509 -19.04 -17.71 -15.71
N THR A 510 -18.62 -16.54 -15.24
CA THR A 510 -19.49 -15.38 -15.01
C THR A 510 -18.68 -14.10 -14.86
N THR A 511 -18.89 -13.09 -15.69
CA THR A 511 -18.36 -11.73 -15.42
C THR A 511 -19.27 -10.71 -16.07
N GLU A 512 -19.19 -9.46 -15.64
CA GLU A 512 -19.90 -8.35 -16.27
C GLU A 512 -19.37 -8.03 -17.67
N ARG A 513 -18.09 -8.36 -17.94
CA ARG A 513 -17.37 -8.00 -19.16
C ARG A 513 -17.58 -8.99 -20.30
N TYR A 514 -17.76 -10.27 -19.98
CA TYR A 514 -17.86 -11.34 -20.95
C TYR A 514 -19.07 -12.22 -20.69
N GLN A 515 -19.68 -12.71 -21.78
CA GLN A 515 -20.80 -13.63 -21.68
C GLN A 515 -20.41 -14.91 -20.93
N ALA A 516 -21.22 -15.28 -19.94
CA ALA A 516 -21.07 -16.52 -19.19
C ALA A 516 -21.00 -17.75 -20.11
N GLY A 517 -20.09 -18.68 -19.79
CA GLY A 517 -19.80 -19.90 -20.54
C GLY A 517 -18.89 -19.70 -21.77
N SER A 518 -18.45 -18.47 -22.06
CA SER A 518 -17.56 -18.20 -23.18
C SER A 518 -16.12 -18.66 -22.90
N THR A 519 -15.34 -18.85 -23.96
CA THR A 519 -13.88 -19.04 -23.86
C THR A 519 -13.19 -17.93 -24.62
N ILE A 520 -12.47 -17.08 -23.90
CA ILE A 520 -11.82 -15.90 -24.47
C ILE A 520 -10.32 -16.18 -24.61
N SER A 521 -9.76 -15.89 -25.79
CA SER A 521 -8.30 -15.96 -25.96
C SER A 521 -7.65 -14.83 -25.15
N MET A 522 -6.91 -15.18 -24.10
CA MET A 522 -6.26 -14.25 -23.17
C MET A 522 -4.75 -14.49 -23.12
N PRO A 523 -3.92 -13.46 -22.82
CA PRO A 523 -2.52 -13.66 -22.46
C PRO A 523 -2.39 -14.62 -21.27
N ARG A 524 -1.32 -15.41 -21.21
CA ARG A 524 -1.06 -16.29 -20.05
C ARG A 524 -0.91 -15.53 -18.74
N ILE A 525 -0.41 -14.30 -18.79
CA ILE A 525 -0.31 -13.40 -17.65
C ILE A 525 -1.06 -12.13 -18.02
N LEU A 526 -2.09 -11.79 -17.26
CA LEU A 526 -3.05 -10.73 -17.53
C LEU A 526 -3.31 -9.91 -16.27
N GLY A 527 -3.84 -8.70 -16.41
CA GLY A 527 -4.30 -7.89 -15.28
C GLY A 527 -5.75 -8.19 -14.93
N HIS A 528 -6.18 -7.89 -13.71
CA HIS A 528 -7.58 -8.07 -13.31
C HIS A 528 -8.58 -7.34 -14.24
N ARG A 529 -8.25 -6.10 -14.63
CA ARG A 529 -9.02 -5.30 -15.59
C ARG A 529 -9.21 -5.93 -16.99
N ASP A 530 -8.48 -7.00 -17.32
CA ASP A 530 -8.68 -7.71 -18.58
C ASP A 530 -9.91 -8.63 -18.54
N VAL A 531 -10.37 -9.03 -17.35
CA VAL A 531 -11.49 -9.97 -17.12
C VAL A 531 -12.68 -9.34 -16.39
N GLY A 532 -12.46 -8.19 -15.76
CA GLY A 532 -13.41 -7.49 -14.91
C GLY A 532 -13.50 -5.97 -15.16
N TYR A 533 -14.53 -5.31 -14.64
CA TYR A 533 -14.67 -3.85 -14.66
C TYR A 533 -14.07 -3.24 -13.40
N THR A 534 -12.74 -3.25 -13.37
CA THR A 534 -11.94 -2.76 -12.26
C THR A 534 -10.75 -1.97 -12.75
N THR A 535 -10.24 -1.11 -11.89
CA THR A 535 -8.97 -0.42 -12.06
C THR A 535 -7.77 -1.31 -11.74
N CYS A 536 -7.95 -2.45 -11.08
CA CYS A 536 -6.86 -3.35 -10.72
C CYS A 536 -6.11 -3.90 -11.96
N PRO A 537 -4.76 -3.90 -12.03
CA PRO A 537 -3.78 -3.64 -10.98
C PRO A 537 -3.20 -2.20 -10.97
N GLY A 538 -4.03 -1.20 -11.31
CA GLY A 538 -3.62 0.19 -11.48
C GLY A 538 -2.92 0.46 -12.81
N ASN A 539 -2.94 1.70 -13.29
CA ASN A 539 -2.40 2.06 -14.61
C ASN A 539 -0.89 1.81 -14.74
N VAL A 540 -0.11 2.16 -13.71
CA VAL A 540 1.34 1.91 -13.73
C VAL A 540 1.62 0.42 -13.55
N GLY A 541 0.91 -0.27 -12.64
CA GLY A 541 1.02 -1.72 -12.47
C GLY A 541 0.71 -2.49 -13.76
N TYR A 542 -0.38 -2.14 -14.45
CA TYR A 542 -0.78 -2.75 -15.71
C TYR A 542 0.27 -2.54 -16.81
N SER A 543 0.92 -1.37 -16.86
CA SER A 543 2.03 -1.11 -17.79
C SER A 543 3.23 -2.05 -17.59
N LYS A 544 3.37 -2.68 -16.41
CA LYS A 544 4.45 -3.61 -16.08
C LYS A 544 4.16 -5.06 -16.42
N LEU A 545 2.97 -5.40 -16.95
CA LEU A 545 2.65 -6.78 -17.35
C LEU A 545 3.65 -7.36 -18.38
N GLY A 546 4.18 -6.52 -19.28
CA GLY A 546 5.25 -6.95 -20.20
C GLY A 546 6.52 -7.36 -19.47
N THR A 547 6.96 -6.57 -18.47
CA THR A 547 8.12 -6.90 -17.63
C THR A 547 7.91 -8.20 -16.85
N ILE A 548 6.71 -8.39 -16.27
CA ILE A 548 6.36 -9.62 -15.55
C ILE A 548 6.43 -10.84 -16.48
N ARG A 549 5.91 -10.74 -17.71
CA ARG A 549 5.99 -11.83 -18.71
C ARG A 549 7.43 -12.15 -19.10
N THR A 550 8.29 -11.15 -19.26
CA THR A 550 9.73 -11.38 -19.52
C THR A 550 10.39 -12.15 -18.38
N ILE A 551 10.18 -11.72 -17.14
CA ILE A 551 10.76 -12.40 -15.96
C ILE A 551 10.21 -13.84 -15.83
N ALA A 552 8.91 -14.02 -16.08
CA ALA A 552 8.27 -15.33 -16.09
C ALA A 552 8.83 -16.24 -17.19
N GLN A 553 9.07 -15.73 -18.39
CA GLN A 553 9.67 -16.49 -19.47
C GLN A 553 11.06 -16.99 -19.09
N THR A 554 11.90 -16.11 -18.53
CA THR A 554 13.23 -16.50 -18.06
C THR A 554 13.14 -17.63 -17.04
N GLN A 555 12.22 -17.52 -16.07
CA GLN A 555 11.97 -18.57 -15.08
C GLN A 555 11.50 -19.90 -15.71
N ILE A 556 10.68 -19.86 -16.76
CA ILE A 556 10.24 -21.06 -17.50
C ILE A 556 11.42 -21.75 -18.16
N ASP A 557 12.26 -20.99 -18.88
CA ASP A 557 13.38 -21.48 -19.70
C ASP A 557 14.44 -22.23 -18.89
N GLY A 558 14.33 -22.26 -17.56
CA GLY A 558 15.41 -22.72 -16.69
C GLY A 558 16.61 -21.76 -16.75
N GLY A 559 16.43 -20.64 -17.43
CA GLY A 559 17.10 -19.42 -17.10
C GLY A 559 16.80 -19.13 -15.64
N SER A 560 17.72 -19.55 -14.79
CA SER A 560 18.35 -18.48 -14.04
C SER A 560 18.67 -17.43 -15.11
N GLU A 561 17.99 -16.27 -15.12
CA GLU A 561 18.77 -15.06 -15.37
C GLU A 561 20.10 -15.32 -14.67
N SER A 562 21.24 -15.09 -15.31
CA SER A 562 22.48 -14.98 -14.54
C SER A 562 22.10 -14.26 -13.28
N SER A 563 22.13 -15.00 -12.19
CA SER A 563 21.16 -14.71 -11.16
C SER A 563 21.65 -13.42 -10.56
N THR A 564 20.96 -12.32 -10.85
CA THR A 564 20.28 -11.71 -9.73
C THR A 564 19.21 -12.69 -9.25
N ALA A 565 19.68 -13.79 -8.65
CA ALA A 565 19.09 -14.25 -7.42
C ALA A 565 19.16 -13.04 -6.46
N PRO A 566 18.85 -13.19 -5.18
CA PRO A 566 19.82 -12.72 -4.21
C PRO A 566 21.15 -13.48 -4.46
N GLY A 567 21.75 -13.34 -5.64
CA GLY A 567 22.94 -14.03 -6.07
C GLY A 567 24.04 -13.18 -5.53
N ALA A 568 24.86 -13.75 -4.64
CA ALA A 568 26.06 -13.14 -4.07
C ALA A 568 26.07 -11.63 -4.28
N VAL A 569 25.27 -10.94 -3.47
CA VAL A 569 25.13 -9.48 -3.53
C VAL A 569 26.52 -8.88 -3.65
N THR A 570 26.81 -8.32 -4.83
CA THR A 570 28.16 -7.84 -5.11
C THR A 570 28.42 -6.64 -4.23
N LEU A 571 29.14 -6.89 -3.15
CA LEU A 571 29.68 -5.90 -2.25
C LEU A 571 31.09 -5.58 -2.74
N ARG A 572 31.31 -4.33 -3.16
CA ARG A 572 32.56 -3.90 -3.78
C ARG A 572 32.91 -2.47 -3.36
N GLY A 573 34.08 -2.00 -3.79
CA GLY A 573 34.48 -0.61 -3.66
C GLY A 573 34.46 -0.10 -2.23
N ALA A 574 34.07 1.17 -2.06
CA ALA A 574 34.10 1.84 -0.76
C ALA A 574 33.07 1.28 0.23
N ILE A 575 31.92 0.77 -0.25
CA ILE A 575 30.91 0.16 0.61
C ILE A 575 31.41 -1.16 1.18
N LEU A 576 32.11 -1.99 0.38
CA LEU A 576 32.79 -3.19 0.89
C LEU A 576 33.82 -2.84 1.95
N THR A 577 34.71 -1.88 1.67
CA THR A 577 35.75 -1.49 2.62
C THR A 577 35.15 -1.02 3.94
N ALA A 578 34.09 -0.22 3.89
CA ALA A 578 33.42 0.26 5.09
C ALA A 578 32.68 -0.87 5.84
N TRP A 579 32.06 -1.81 5.12
CA TRP A 579 31.35 -2.94 5.73
C TRP A 579 32.31 -3.90 6.44
N THR A 580 33.43 -4.23 5.80
CA THR A 580 34.49 -5.04 6.42
C THR A 580 35.07 -4.35 7.67
N ALA A 581 35.31 -3.03 7.60
CA ALA A 581 35.76 -2.26 8.75
C ALA A 581 34.72 -2.19 9.88
N ALA A 582 33.44 -2.29 9.55
CA ALA A 582 32.33 -2.31 10.52
C ALA A 582 32.09 -3.69 11.15
N GLY A 583 32.85 -4.72 10.77
CA GLY A 583 32.74 -6.08 11.32
C GLY A 583 32.00 -7.08 10.43
N GLY A 584 31.79 -6.77 9.15
CA GLY A 584 31.23 -7.70 8.18
C GLY A 584 29.81 -8.16 8.54
N GLU A 585 29.54 -9.47 8.45
CA GLU A 585 28.24 -10.04 8.81
C GLU A 585 27.85 -9.83 10.28
N ARG A 586 28.84 -9.58 11.16
CA ARG A 586 28.61 -9.28 12.58
C ARG A 586 28.37 -7.80 12.86
N SER A 587 28.45 -6.97 11.82
CA SER A 587 28.16 -5.54 11.96
C SER A 587 26.68 -5.32 12.27
N LYS A 588 26.36 -4.14 12.82
CA LYS A 588 24.97 -3.79 13.15
C LYS A 588 24.04 -3.67 11.94
N VAL A 589 24.59 -3.59 10.72
CA VAL A 589 23.80 -3.56 9.48
C VAL A 589 23.54 -4.95 8.91
N GLY A 590 24.27 -5.97 9.35
CA GLY A 590 24.11 -7.36 8.89
C GLY A 590 24.66 -7.60 7.49
N LEU A 591 24.14 -8.65 6.83
CA LEU A 591 24.52 -9.02 5.47
C LEU A 591 23.90 -8.08 4.42
N PRO A 592 24.59 -7.85 3.28
CA PRO A 592 23.98 -7.12 2.17
C PRO A 592 22.75 -7.87 1.62
N THR A 593 21.73 -7.11 1.21
CA THR A 593 20.48 -7.63 0.63
C THR A 593 20.26 -7.16 -0.81
N THR A 594 21.02 -6.14 -1.24
CA THR A 594 21.11 -5.71 -2.66
C THR A 594 22.57 -5.59 -3.08
N SER A 595 22.84 -5.51 -4.39
CA SER A 595 24.07 -4.89 -4.90
C SER A 595 23.97 -3.36 -4.80
N GLU A 596 25.06 -2.65 -5.11
CA GLU A 596 25.04 -1.18 -5.22
C GLU A 596 24.05 -0.72 -6.31
N ILE A 597 23.11 0.12 -5.91
CA ILE A 597 22.08 0.76 -6.74
C ILE A 597 22.47 2.23 -6.92
N ALA A 598 22.42 2.75 -8.14
CA ALA A 598 22.66 4.16 -8.39
C ALA A 598 21.58 5.04 -7.74
N SER A 599 21.98 6.09 -7.05
CA SER A 599 21.04 7.08 -6.53
C SER A 599 20.77 8.16 -7.58
N SER A 600 19.50 8.57 -7.72
CA SER A 600 19.09 9.60 -8.68
C SER A 600 19.67 10.99 -8.39
N LYS A 601 20.21 11.21 -7.18
CA LYS A 601 20.91 12.44 -6.75
C LYS A 601 22.45 12.31 -6.85
N GLY A 602 22.94 11.20 -7.42
CA GLY A 602 24.35 10.90 -7.62
C GLY A 602 24.94 10.02 -6.50
N GLY A 603 25.96 9.22 -6.84
CA GLY A 603 26.47 8.20 -5.93
C GLY A 603 25.67 6.89 -6.00
N VAL A 604 25.88 6.01 -5.03
CA VAL A 604 25.25 4.69 -4.96
C VAL A 604 24.76 4.40 -3.55
N TYR A 605 23.82 3.47 -3.43
CA TYR A 605 23.40 2.93 -2.14
C TYR A 605 23.22 1.42 -2.22
N GLN A 606 23.40 0.74 -1.09
CA GLN A 606 23.30 -0.71 -1.00
C GLN A 606 22.56 -1.07 0.29
N ARG A 607 21.57 -1.96 0.20
CA ARG A 607 20.77 -2.36 1.35
C ARG A 607 21.41 -3.54 2.06
N PHE A 608 21.18 -3.61 3.36
CA PHE A 608 21.62 -4.67 4.27
C PHE A 608 20.43 -5.11 5.13
N GLU A 609 20.55 -6.23 5.85
CA GLU A 609 19.49 -6.81 6.68
C GLU A 609 18.90 -5.82 7.70
N HIS A 610 19.74 -4.96 8.26
CA HIS A 610 19.38 -4.02 9.34
C HIS A 610 19.76 -2.57 9.03
N GLY A 611 20.02 -2.26 7.77
CA GLY A 611 20.41 -0.91 7.37
C GLY A 611 20.62 -0.71 5.88
N VAL A 612 21.21 0.43 5.55
CA VAL A 612 21.56 0.82 4.19
C VAL A 612 22.89 1.55 4.21
N ALA A 613 23.77 1.25 3.27
CA ALA A 613 24.96 2.03 3.01
C ALA A 613 24.70 3.00 1.87
N TYR A 614 25.10 4.26 2.03
CA TYR A 614 25.16 5.24 0.95
C TYR A 614 26.60 5.61 0.71
N TRP A 615 26.99 5.70 -0.55
CA TRP A 615 28.29 6.23 -0.96
C TRP A 615 28.11 7.38 -1.92
N THR A 616 28.81 8.48 -1.63
CA THR A 616 29.06 9.55 -2.60
C THR A 616 30.54 9.90 -2.60
N ARG A 617 31.00 10.59 -3.65
CA ARG A 617 32.38 11.10 -3.71
C ARG A 617 32.69 12.07 -2.56
N ALA A 618 31.69 12.81 -2.09
CA ALA A 618 31.85 13.83 -1.06
C ALA A 618 31.85 13.26 0.36
N THR A 619 31.06 12.21 0.62
CA THR A 619 30.82 11.68 1.97
C THR A 619 31.51 10.35 2.25
N GLY A 620 32.00 9.66 1.23
CA GLY A 620 32.41 8.26 1.36
C GLY A 620 31.21 7.36 1.69
N ALA A 621 31.50 6.11 2.07
CA ALA A 621 30.47 5.13 2.42
C ALA A 621 30.02 5.33 3.87
N GLN A 622 28.73 5.52 4.07
CA GLN A 622 28.11 5.75 5.37
C GLN A 622 26.93 4.79 5.56
N PHE A 623 26.91 4.09 6.68
CA PHE A 623 25.82 3.19 7.05
C PHE A 623 24.76 3.92 7.86
N VAL A 624 23.50 3.75 7.49
CA VAL A 624 22.33 4.18 8.25
C VAL A 624 21.55 2.93 8.64
N ALA A 625 21.39 2.71 9.93
CA ALA A 625 20.71 1.55 10.50
C ALA A 625 19.55 2.01 11.40
N GLU A 626 18.74 1.08 11.89
CA GLU A 626 17.76 1.40 12.93
C GLU A 626 18.45 1.90 14.21
N PRO A 627 17.86 2.88 14.93
CA PRO A 627 16.55 3.52 14.71
C PRO A 627 16.57 4.72 13.73
N VAL A 628 17.75 5.10 13.23
CA VAL A 628 17.93 6.29 12.38
C VAL A 628 17.27 6.10 11.02
N LEU A 629 17.34 4.90 10.45
CA LEU A 629 16.76 4.59 9.14
C LEU A 629 15.23 4.83 9.11
N SER A 630 14.51 4.37 10.13
CA SER A 630 13.07 4.66 10.29
C SER A 630 12.80 6.17 10.38
N ALA A 631 13.53 6.89 11.23
CA ALA A 631 13.34 8.34 11.39
C ALA A 631 13.65 9.11 10.09
N TRP A 632 14.65 8.67 9.34
CA TRP A 632 15.06 9.30 8.08
C TRP A 632 14.03 9.08 6.96
N GLY A 633 13.27 7.99 7.02
CA GLY A 633 12.15 7.72 6.13
C GLY A 633 11.06 8.81 6.18
N GLY A 634 10.79 9.37 7.36
CA GLY A 634 9.88 10.51 7.52
C GLY A 634 10.36 11.80 6.83
N TYR A 635 11.63 11.84 6.41
CA TYR A 635 12.23 12.93 5.65
C TYR A 635 12.54 12.55 4.19
N TRP A 636 11.90 11.52 3.65
CA TRP A 636 12.10 11.05 2.27
C TRP A 636 13.55 10.66 1.95
N TYR A 637 14.28 10.12 2.94
CA TYR A 637 15.65 9.63 2.79
C TYR A 637 16.60 10.65 2.14
N GLU A 638 17.45 10.23 1.20
CA GLU A 638 18.44 11.09 0.53
C GLU A 638 17.81 12.12 -0.41
N LYS A 639 16.56 11.86 -0.81
CA LYS A 639 15.79 12.69 -1.74
C LYS A 639 15.13 13.87 -1.04
N GLY A 640 14.83 13.75 0.25
CA GLY A 640 14.24 14.84 1.00
C GLY A 640 15.26 15.71 1.73
N SER A 641 14.74 16.50 2.66
CA SER A 641 15.48 17.64 3.24
C SER A 641 16.71 17.24 4.07
N MET A 642 16.82 15.99 4.52
CA MET A 642 18.00 15.52 5.27
C MET A 642 19.17 15.17 4.36
N GLY A 643 18.93 14.82 3.09
CA GLY A 643 19.98 14.48 2.14
C GLY A 643 20.84 13.28 2.58
N TYR A 644 22.05 13.16 2.03
CA TYR A 644 22.92 12.01 2.31
C TYR A 644 23.49 12.01 3.74
N PRO A 645 23.75 10.81 4.32
CA PRO A 645 24.55 10.70 5.53
C PRO A 645 25.98 11.22 5.27
N ARG A 646 26.51 12.00 6.22
CA ARG A 646 27.86 12.58 6.20
C ARG A 646 28.83 11.91 7.18
N SER A 647 28.31 11.18 8.16
CA SER A 647 29.13 10.48 9.15
C SER A 647 28.56 9.10 9.48
N GLY A 648 29.38 8.25 10.08
CA GLY A 648 28.92 7.08 10.82
C GLY A 648 28.30 7.49 12.15
N VAL A 649 27.89 6.49 12.93
CA VAL A 649 27.37 6.67 14.28
C VAL A 649 28.49 7.11 15.22
N VAL A 650 28.28 8.19 15.96
CA VAL A 650 29.21 8.70 16.97
C VAL A 650 28.55 8.65 18.34
N SER A 651 29.21 8.01 19.30
CA SER A 651 28.77 8.02 20.70
C SER A 651 28.90 9.43 21.31
N GLY A 652 27.93 9.81 22.12
CA GLY A 652 27.88 11.08 22.83
C GLY A 652 27.66 10.91 24.34
N PRO A 653 27.57 12.03 25.08
CA PRO A 653 27.41 12.02 26.53
C PRO A 653 26.14 11.30 27.00
N GLY A 654 26.26 10.56 28.12
CA GLY A 654 25.11 9.88 28.74
C GLY A 654 24.57 8.71 27.91
N GLY A 655 25.40 8.09 27.07
CA GLY A 655 24.99 6.96 26.22
C GLY A 655 24.12 7.36 25.03
N SER A 656 24.17 8.63 24.64
CA SER A 656 23.58 9.10 23.38
C SER A 656 24.41 8.62 22.19
N PHE A 657 23.79 8.62 21.04
CA PHE A 657 24.40 8.42 19.74
C PHE A 657 23.93 9.53 18.81
N ARG A 658 24.79 9.91 17.87
CA ARG A 658 24.45 10.85 16.82
C ARG A 658 24.98 10.42 15.46
N GLN A 659 24.30 10.85 14.40
CA GLN A 659 24.74 10.67 13.03
C GLN A 659 24.40 11.91 12.20
N SER A 660 25.40 12.44 11.51
CA SER A 660 25.26 13.67 10.73
C SER A 660 24.81 13.37 9.30
N PHE A 661 23.96 14.25 8.77
CA PHE A 661 23.44 14.25 7.40
C PHE A 661 23.67 15.62 6.76
N GLU A 662 23.41 15.75 5.46
CA GLU A 662 23.54 17.03 4.75
C GLU A 662 22.65 18.12 5.34
N GLY A 663 21.42 17.77 5.72
CA GLY A 663 20.39 18.70 6.19
C GLY A 663 20.20 18.77 7.69
N GLY A 664 20.95 17.99 8.49
CA GLY A 664 20.76 17.95 9.94
C GLY A 664 21.53 16.83 10.62
N VAL A 665 21.20 16.56 11.89
CA VAL A 665 21.84 15.49 12.69
C VAL A 665 20.76 14.68 13.39
N ALA A 666 20.83 13.36 13.27
CA ALA A 666 19.99 12.42 14.02
C ALA A 666 20.61 12.16 15.39
N TYR A 667 19.79 12.13 16.44
CA TYR A 667 20.18 11.81 17.81
C TYR A 667 19.27 10.73 18.40
N TRP A 668 19.85 9.81 19.18
CA TRP A 668 19.10 8.76 19.87
C TRP A 668 19.85 8.24 21.09
N ARG A 669 19.19 7.40 21.90
CA ARG A 669 19.82 6.55 22.93
C ARG A 669 19.62 5.08 22.56
N SER A 670 20.40 4.20 23.18
CA SER A 670 20.20 2.75 23.02
C SER A 670 18.75 2.37 23.38
N GLY A 671 18.07 1.67 22.47
CA GLY A 671 16.67 1.24 22.65
C GLY A 671 15.60 2.33 22.46
N GLY A 672 15.99 3.58 22.17
CA GLY A 672 15.08 4.69 21.91
C GLY A 672 14.89 5.00 20.43
N LYS A 673 13.92 5.86 20.10
CA LYS A 673 13.72 6.39 18.75
C LYS A 673 14.79 7.42 18.39
N ALA A 674 15.10 7.56 17.10
CA ALA A 674 15.94 8.63 16.59
C ALA A 674 15.11 9.87 16.23
N SER A 675 15.63 11.04 16.55
CA SER A 675 15.03 12.33 16.19
C SER A 675 16.05 13.20 15.46
N PHE A 676 15.63 13.85 14.37
CA PHE A 676 16.48 14.76 13.61
C PHE A 676 16.37 16.18 14.13
N VAL A 677 17.51 16.86 14.26
CA VAL A 677 17.58 18.29 14.60
C VAL A 677 18.31 19.01 13.47
N ARG A 678 17.78 20.15 13.02
CA ARG A 678 18.30 20.90 11.88
C ARG A 678 18.18 22.41 12.04
N GLY A 679 18.76 23.14 11.09
CA GLY A 679 18.56 24.59 10.94
C GLY A 679 18.81 25.39 12.21
N GLY A 680 17.97 26.41 12.44
CA GLY A 680 18.09 27.31 13.58
C GLY A 680 17.93 26.60 14.94
N ILE A 681 17.12 25.53 15.01
CA ILE A 681 16.96 24.75 16.24
C ILE A 681 18.28 24.05 16.59
N LEU A 682 18.93 23.41 15.61
CA LEU A 682 20.22 22.76 15.84
C LEU A 682 21.27 23.77 16.32
N THR A 683 21.31 24.97 15.73
CA THR A 683 22.21 26.05 16.14
C THR A 683 21.95 26.48 17.58
N ALA A 684 20.69 26.77 17.92
CA ALA A 684 20.31 27.20 19.26
C ALA A 684 20.58 26.13 20.32
N TRP A 685 20.20 24.87 20.04
CA TRP A 685 20.41 23.76 20.94
C TRP A 685 21.90 23.47 21.18
N THR A 686 22.72 23.51 20.11
CA THR A 686 24.18 23.34 20.22
C THR A 686 24.80 24.45 21.05
N ALA A 687 24.39 25.71 20.86
CA ALA A 687 24.85 26.84 21.66
C ALA A 687 24.48 26.71 23.15
N ALA A 688 23.36 26.06 23.46
CA ALA A 688 22.91 25.78 24.82
C ALA A 688 23.57 24.56 25.47
N GLY A 689 24.59 23.96 24.82
CA GLY A 689 25.31 22.79 25.32
C GLY A 689 24.86 21.45 24.72
N GLY A 690 23.98 21.48 23.72
CA GLY A 690 23.54 20.31 22.94
C GLY A 690 23.02 19.17 23.83
N GLU A 691 23.63 18.00 23.67
CA GLU A 691 23.30 16.78 24.42
C GLU A 691 23.46 16.93 25.95
N ARG A 692 24.21 17.94 26.41
CA ARG A 692 24.39 18.28 27.85
C ARG A 692 23.54 19.48 28.29
N SER A 693 22.75 20.05 27.39
CA SER A 693 21.86 21.15 27.72
C SER A 693 20.80 20.71 28.73
N LYS A 694 20.16 21.69 29.39
CA LYS A 694 19.11 21.42 30.39
C LYS A 694 17.89 20.71 29.78
N VAL A 695 17.65 20.90 28.48
CA VAL A 695 16.50 20.30 27.78
C VAL A 695 16.77 18.87 27.30
N GLY A 696 18.01 18.40 27.28
CA GLY A 696 18.37 17.02 26.91
C GLY A 696 18.33 16.75 25.40
N LEU A 697 18.08 15.50 25.02
CA LEU A 697 18.00 15.05 23.62
C LEU A 697 16.65 15.38 22.97
N PRO A 698 16.59 15.48 21.62
CA PRO A 698 15.33 15.64 20.89
C PRO A 698 14.46 14.37 20.98
N VAL A 699 13.15 14.55 21.19
CA VAL A 699 12.18 13.43 21.32
C VAL A 699 11.05 13.46 20.29
N GLY A 700 10.96 14.53 19.49
CA GLY A 700 9.90 14.68 18.48
C GLY A 700 10.38 15.39 17.22
N TYR A 701 9.47 15.50 16.25
CA TYR A 701 9.72 16.21 15.00
C TYR A 701 9.76 17.72 15.20
N GLU A 702 10.42 18.39 14.27
CA GLU A 702 10.31 19.82 14.09
C GLU A 702 8.93 20.16 13.50
N VAL A 703 8.17 21.01 14.18
CA VAL A 703 6.85 21.49 13.74
C VAL A 703 6.97 22.95 13.34
N ARG A 704 6.51 23.28 12.14
CA ARG A 704 6.38 24.66 11.69
C ARG A 704 4.97 25.16 11.99
N GLN A 705 4.88 26.20 12.81
CA GLN A 705 3.62 26.86 13.15
C GLN A 705 3.16 27.82 12.04
N ALA A 706 1.90 28.23 12.10
CA ALA A 706 1.28 29.12 11.10
C ALA A 706 1.96 30.50 11.03
N ASP A 707 2.49 31.00 12.15
CA ASP A 707 3.27 32.24 12.25
C ASP A 707 4.70 32.10 11.68
N GLY A 708 5.07 30.90 11.22
CA GLY A 708 6.38 30.54 10.69
C GLY A 708 7.42 30.22 11.76
N THR A 709 7.07 30.25 13.05
CA THR A 709 7.91 29.77 14.14
C THR A 709 8.11 28.27 14.01
N VAL A 710 9.34 27.83 14.24
CA VAL A 710 9.73 26.44 14.12
C VAL A 710 10.06 25.91 15.51
N THR A 711 9.41 24.82 15.91
CA THR A 711 9.44 24.33 17.28
C THR A 711 9.76 22.84 17.34
N GLN A 712 10.57 22.40 18.31
CA GLN A 712 10.89 20.99 18.52
C GLN A 712 10.96 20.64 20.01
N ALA A 713 10.41 19.49 20.35
CA ALA A 713 10.41 18.95 21.72
C ALA A 713 11.70 18.18 22.04
N PHE A 714 12.16 18.33 23.27
CA PHE A 714 13.32 17.68 23.86
C PHE A 714 12.91 16.99 25.18
N GLU A 715 13.75 16.07 25.68
CA GLU A 715 13.47 15.24 26.88
C GLU A 715 12.94 16.04 28.08
N LYS A 716 13.41 17.28 28.26
CA LYS A 716 13.12 18.12 29.44
C LYS A 716 12.71 19.54 29.06
N GLY A 717 12.24 19.76 27.84
CA GLY A 717 11.89 21.10 27.40
C GLY A 717 11.61 21.20 25.91
N GLN A 718 11.59 22.42 25.41
CA GLN A 718 11.26 22.71 24.02
C GLN A 718 12.13 23.86 23.51
N ILE A 719 12.50 23.81 22.24
CA ILE A 719 13.18 24.90 21.56
C ILE A 719 12.29 25.40 20.45
N SER A 720 12.08 26.71 20.40
CA SER A 720 11.37 27.41 19.33
C SER A 720 12.27 28.46 18.70
N VAL A 721 12.21 28.60 17.38
CA VAL A 721 12.95 29.61 16.62
C VAL A 721 11.97 30.36 15.73
N SER A 722 11.87 31.68 15.94
CA SER A 722 10.99 32.55 15.13
C SER A 722 11.47 32.66 13.68
N PRO A 723 10.64 33.15 12.74
CA PRO A 723 11.07 33.45 11.37
C PRO A 723 12.26 34.44 11.31
N THR A 724 12.39 35.31 12.32
CA THR A 724 13.49 36.27 12.46
C THR A 724 14.76 35.66 13.05
N GLY A 725 14.74 34.36 13.38
CA GLY A 725 15.89 33.60 13.91
C GLY A 725 16.07 33.70 15.43
N THR A 726 15.13 34.29 16.16
CA THR A 726 15.21 34.39 17.62
C THR A 726 14.85 33.05 18.26
N ALA A 727 15.79 32.45 18.97
CA ALA A 727 15.60 31.17 19.64
C ALA A 727 15.16 31.34 21.10
N THR A 728 14.14 30.58 21.50
CA THR A 728 13.66 30.48 22.89
C THR A 728 13.78 29.02 23.35
N ILE A 729 14.40 28.81 24.51
CA ILE A 729 14.56 27.51 25.16
C ILE A 729 13.73 27.53 26.43
N ARG A 730 12.76 26.62 26.55
CA ARG A 730 11.89 26.48 27.73
C ARG A 730 12.11 25.14 28.41
#